data_AF-A0A7W1Q752-F1
#
_entry.id   AF-A0A7W1Q752-F1
#
_cell.length_a   1.000
_cell.length_b   1.000
_cell.length_c   1.000
_cell.angle_alpha   90.00
_cell.angle_beta   90.00
_cell.angle_gamma   90.00
#
_symmetry.space_group_name_H-M   'P 1'
#
loop_
_entity.id
_entity.type
_entity.pdbx_description
1 polymer ?
#
loop_
_entity_poly.entity_id
_entity_poly.type
_entity_poly.pdbx_seq_one_letter_code
_entity_poly.pdbx_strand_id
1 'polypeptide(L)'
;MPATQAGAGAADASALLSVASAGALLRASGLPVTGVEVTYVRLKPGQSALVGYLVEGTGPNGEPVSVPGYVRVSTPARARELVSKWRRMRPTPSPLGEGVRLLDDDRSVLFLFPNDAALPGLRFASSMQKLKRILSQLEAVAPPGQNVRARGSFLTPVRYKPERRFIAGARLRIRGDTTAQAEERSVFLRFFPDARGATIARTAAALRGGRSPVPVPVPLGTAMEGRLFVEEAVVGEEIMPAVLVGRAEAPGIVEALRRLHGSHALLPARRSPRDLLASLEAGWGAIDWIHPGAAARVRPFIERLGRAVPTGVRCRPIHGDLHLHQMLTGPDGPVFVDLERAAMGDPLQDLGGLVAHLLVLGDERPDERAKVRAFQDEVTDSYLRHVPRRDREDLRFFVGAALLERALLPYRQGREDRKERGPGILALTSSVLAARPARPKPTAEAPRSPTRSPVFFSRPDPRVPRLPGYRWEVFYPRRAALWPGYAENPRGAKAYGVYDREMDEFRAVAFAEDPVLGSLASWFGRGDLVAYRVGRRATIRVEAEGHAPTRFVKLLAPRKARALADRTRVFERVARDAGEHFPVFATLLGAHVERGVLEFAGLPGVSLNDLLISGRFEDGGSAAVVGRALAALHSAPTPATGLPAISAPIELAE
;
A
#
# COMPACT_ATOMS: atom_id res chain seq x y z
N MET A 1 -3.50 3.00 -38.50
CA MET A 1 -2.21 3.72 -38.47
C MET A 1 -2.52 5.20 -38.63
N PRO A 2 -2.18 6.04 -37.65
CA PRO A 2 -0.84 6.61 -37.63
C PRO A 2 -0.02 6.18 -36.41
N ALA A 3 1.24 5.84 -36.68
CA ALA A 3 2.33 5.85 -35.72
C ALA A 3 2.69 7.31 -35.37
N THR A 4 3.40 7.49 -34.24
CA THR A 4 4.08 8.71 -33.76
C THR A 4 3.38 9.56 -32.68
N GLN A 5 3.11 8.98 -31.49
CA GLN A 5 3.19 9.75 -30.22
C GLN A 5 3.84 8.99 -29.04
N ALA A 6 4.15 7.69 -29.16
CA ALA A 6 4.73 6.90 -28.08
C ALA A 6 6.28 6.88 -28.02
N GLY A 7 6.99 7.60 -28.90
CA GLY A 7 8.42 7.37 -29.16
C GLY A 7 9.44 8.32 -28.52
N ALA A 8 9.07 9.54 -28.11
CA ALA A 8 10.07 10.55 -27.73
C ALA A 8 10.72 10.30 -26.35
N GLY A 9 9.99 9.73 -25.38
CA GLY A 9 10.49 9.62 -24.00
C GLY A 9 11.51 8.51 -23.72
N ALA A 10 11.60 7.49 -24.58
CA ALA A 10 12.43 6.30 -24.33
C ALA A 10 13.86 6.46 -24.88
N ALA A 11 14.02 7.01 -26.09
CA ALA A 11 15.33 7.27 -26.69
C ALA A 11 16.11 8.34 -25.89
N ASP A 12 15.43 9.42 -25.49
CA ASP A 12 16.02 10.52 -24.72
C ASP A 12 16.41 10.08 -23.30
N ALA A 13 15.63 9.19 -22.67
CA ALA A 13 15.97 8.63 -21.36
C ALA A 13 17.20 7.72 -21.40
N SER A 14 17.40 6.96 -22.49
CA SER A 14 18.58 6.10 -22.63
C SER A 14 19.87 6.91 -22.73
N ALA A 15 19.85 8.07 -23.40
CA ALA A 15 21.00 8.97 -23.46
C ALA A 15 21.34 9.54 -22.08
N LEU A 16 20.34 9.90 -21.27
CA LEU A 16 20.55 10.41 -19.91
C LEU A 16 21.06 9.38 -18.89
N LEU A 17 20.95 8.09 -19.21
CA LEU A 17 21.50 6.99 -18.41
C LEU A 17 22.99 6.74 -18.70
N SER A 18 23.52 7.25 -19.80
CA SER A 18 24.95 7.18 -20.12
C SER A 18 25.69 8.27 -19.36
N VAL A 19 26.66 7.91 -18.52
CA VAL A 19 27.52 8.87 -17.79
C VAL A 19 28.19 9.84 -18.75
N ALA A 20 28.71 9.35 -19.88
CA ALA A 20 29.38 10.17 -20.88
C ALA A 20 28.42 11.19 -21.54
N SER A 21 27.24 10.73 -21.95
CA SER A 21 26.25 11.58 -22.60
C SER A 21 25.61 12.58 -21.62
N ALA A 22 25.34 12.17 -20.38
CA ALA A 22 24.85 13.04 -19.32
C ALA A 22 25.88 14.12 -18.97
N GLY A 23 27.15 13.74 -18.80
CA GLY A 23 28.23 14.70 -18.54
C GLY A 23 28.43 15.69 -19.69
N ALA A 24 28.34 15.23 -20.93
CA ALA A 24 28.39 16.11 -22.11
C ALA A 24 27.23 17.11 -22.13
N LEU A 25 26.00 16.64 -21.88
CA LEU A 25 24.80 17.50 -21.84
C LEU A 25 24.89 18.56 -20.74
N LEU A 26 25.35 18.20 -19.54
CA LEU A 26 25.50 19.15 -18.44
C LEU A 26 26.60 20.19 -18.74
N ARG A 27 27.73 19.79 -19.34
CA ARG A 27 28.79 20.72 -19.76
C ARG A 27 28.33 21.66 -20.87
N ALA A 28 27.60 21.16 -21.87
CA ALA A 28 27.04 21.98 -22.95
C ALA A 28 26.12 23.09 -22.41
N SER A 29 25.40 22.81 -21.31
CA SER A 29 24.57 23.80 -20.62
C SER A 29 25.35 24.86 -19.82
N GLY A 30 26.69 24.89 -19.91
CA GLY A 30 27.55 25.89 -19.30
C GLY A 30 27.89 25.65 -17.82
N LEU A 31 27.69 24.42 -17.31
CA LEU A 31 28.05 24.06 -15.94
C LEU A 31 29.51 23.59 -15.86
N PRO A 32 30.25 23.94 -14.79
CA PRO A 32 31.65 23.55 -14.58
C PRO A 32 31.75 22.08 -14.12
N VAL A 33 31.25 21.14 -14.92
CA VAL A 33 31.15 19.71 -14.57
C VAL A 33 32.41 18.96 -14.97
N THR A 34 33.02 18.27 -14.00
CA THR A 34 34.17 17.38 -14.20
C THR A 34 33.74 15.91 -14.28
N GLY A 35 32.68 15.53 -13.57
CA GLY A 35 32.20 14.14 -13.47
C GLY A 35 30.71 14.03 -13.14
N VAL A 36 30.12 12.88 -13.46
CA VAL A 36 28.72 12.58 -13.18
C VAL A 36 28.57 11.11 -12.82
N GLU A 37 27.87 10.82 -11.73
CA GLU A 37 27.46 9.45 -11.35
C GLU A 37 25.94 9.35 -11.37
N VAL A 38 25.37 8.32 -12.01
CA VAL A 38 23.93 8.07 -11.98
C VAL A 38 23.55 7.42 -10.65
N THR A 39 22.68 8.08 -9.88
CA THR A 39 22.30 7.63 -8.53
C THR A 39 20.86 7.11 -8.42
N TYR A 40 19.98 7.51 -9.36
CA TYR A 40 18.56 7.17 -9.27
C TYR A 40 17.85 7.23 -10.62
N VAL A 41 16.97 6.26 -10.92
CA VAL A 41 16.15 6.28 -12.15
C VAL A 41 14.68 6.08 -11.81
N ARG A 42 13.81 6.92 -12.38
CA ARG A 42 12.36 6.75 -12.31
C ARG A 42 11.71 7.05 -13.64
N LEU A 43 11.03 6.06 -14.19
CA LEU A 43 10.28 6.21 -15.44
C LEU A 43 8.77 6.16 -15.22
N LYS A 44 8.08 6.99 -15.98
CA LYS A 44 6.64 6.91 -16.24
C LYS A 44 6.44 6.83 -17.75
N PRO A 45 6.18 5.64 -18.29
CA PRO A 45 5.96 5.43 -19.73
C PRO A 45 5.02 6.47 -20.33
N GLY A 46 5.43 7.09 -21.44
CA GLY A 46 4.65 8.10 -22.16
C GLY A 46 4.45 9.44 -21.44
N GLN A 47 5.02 9.66 -20.26
CA GLN A 47 4.81 10.89 -19.47
C GLN A 47 6.10 11.62 -19.07
N SER A 48 7.06 10.92 -18.45
CA SER A 48 8.28 11.56 -17.95
C SER A 48 9.36 10.55 -17.59
N ALA A 49 10.61 10.93 -17.82
CA ALA A 49 11.78 10.27 -17.24
C ALA A 49 12.43 11.18 -16.20
N LEU A 50 12.93 10.59 -15.12
CA LEU A 50 13.74 11.27 -14.12
C LEU A 50 15.02 10.46 -13.90
N VAL A 51 16.16 11.13 -14.02
CA VAL A 51 17.47 10.57 -13.74
C VAL A 51 18.18 11.45 -12.71
N GLY A 52 18.53 10.87 -11.58
CA GLY A 52 19.28 11.50 -10.49
C GLY A 52 20.78 11.28 -10.66
N TYR A 53 21.55 12.28 -10.27
CA TYR A 53 22.99 12.34 -10.42
C TYR A 53 23.68 12.79 -9.13
N LEU A 54 24.91 12.33 -8.92
CA LEU A 54 25.92 13.07 -8.18
C LEU A 54 26.76 13.81 -9.22
N VAL A 55 26.75 15.15 -9.18
CA VAL A 55 27.47 15.99 -10.15
C VAL A 55 28.73 16.52 -9.50
N GLU A 56 29.88 16.14 -10.05
CA GLU A 56 31.18 16.64 -9.64
C GLU A 56 31.59 17.80 -10.54
N GLY A 57 32.18 18.82 -9.95
CA GLY A 57 32.62 19.99 -10.70
C GLY A 57 33.44 20.95 -9.87
N THR A 58 33.55 22.16 -10.40
CA THR A 58 34.33 23.24 -9.78
C THR A 58 33.37 24.30 -9.23
N GLY A 59 33.53 24.64 -7.96
CA GLY A 59 32.77 25.67 -7.27
C GLY A 59 33.20 27.08 -7.68
N PRO A 60 32.54 28.11 -7.11
CA PRO A 60 32.75 29.50 -7.52
C PRO A 60 34.17 30.02 -7.28
N ASN A 61 34.91 29.43 -6.34
CA ASN A 61 36.28 29.82 -6.01
C ASN A 61 37.34 28.83 -6.55
N GLY A 62 36.96 27.96 -7.49
CA GLY A 62 37.89 26.97 -8.05
C GLY A 62 37.99 25.67 -7.25
N GLU A 63 37.27 25.53 -6.14
CA GLU A 63 37.31 24.35 -5.28
C GLU A 63 36.53 23.16 -5.89
N PRO A 64 36.98 21.91 -5.71
CA PRO A 64 36.18 20.76 -6.14
C PRO A 64 34.91 20.65 -5.28
N VAL A 65 33.76 20.48 -5.94
CA VAL A 65 32.46 20.32 -5.30
C VAL A 65 31.71 19.12 -5.85
N SER A 66 30.90 18.50 -5.01
CA SER A 66 30.02 17.39 -5.38
C SER A 66 28.60 17.74 -4.95
N VAL A 67 27.68 17.81 -5.91
CA VAL A 67 26.31 18.28 -5.69
C VAL A 67 25.31 17.25 -6.22
N PRO A 68 24.40 16.74 -5.36
CA PRO A 68 23.29 15.94 -5.84
C PRO A 68 22.37 16.74 -6.76
N GLY A 69 21.96 16.15 -7.87
CA GLY A 69 21.05 16.78 -8.82
C GLY A 69 20.17 15.75 -9.52
N TYR A 70 19.24 16.22 -10.36
CA TYR A 70 18.51 15.35 -11.26
C TYR A 70 18.03 16.09 -12.49
N VAL A 71 17.88 15.35 -13.58
CA VAL A 71 17.22 15.83 -14.80
C VAL A 71 15.85 15.21 -14.91
N ARG A 72 14.86 16.04 -15.21
CA ARG A 72 13.50 15.63 -15.53
C ARG A 72 13.21 15.89 -16.99
N VAL A 73 12.93 14.83 -17.74
CA VAL A 73 12.48 14.90 -19.13
C VAL A 73 10.96 14.91 -19.18
N SER A 74 10.40 15.85 -19.93
CA SER A 74 8.97 15.94 -20.20
C SER A 74 8.69 16.58 -21.56
N THR A 75 7.44 16.85 -21.90
CA THR A 75 7.11 17.60 -23.11
C THR A 75 7.68 19.02 -23.04
N PRO A 76 8.05 19.67 -24.17
CA PRO A 76 8.63 21.01 -24.16
C PRO A 76 7.77 22.05 -23.43
N ALA A 77 6.45 22.00 -23.64
CA ALA A 77 5.50 22.89 -22.95
C ALA A 77 5.58 22.73 -21.43
N ARG A 78 5.67 21.48 -20.94
CA ARG A 78 5.75 21.18 -19.51
C ARG A 78 7.10 21.58 -18.91
N ALA A 79 8.19 21.38 -19.64
CA ALA A 79 9.53 21.78 -19.23
C ALA A 79 9.63 23.30 -19.04
N ARG A 80 9.15 24.08 -20.02
CA ARG A 80 9.09 25.55 -19.93
C ARG A 80 8.21 26.03 -18.78
N GLU A 81 7.01 25.47 -18.63
CA GLU A 81 6.11 25.81 -17.51
C GLU A 81 6.80 25.57 -16.16
N LEU A 82 7.50 24.44 -16.01
CA LEU A 82 8.22 24.08 -14.80
C LEU A 82 9.34 25.09 -14.49
N VAL A 83 10.15 25.46 -15.49
CA VAL A 83 11.23 26.45 -15.31
C VAL A 83 10.67 27.83 -15.00
N SER A 84 9.64 28.29 -15.70
CA SER A 84 8.98 29.58 -15.41
C SER A 84 8.41 29.62 -13.99
N LYS A 85 7.80 28.52 -13.52
CA LYS A 85 7.35 28.40 -12.13
C LYS A 85 8.53 28.55 -11.16
N TRP A 86 9.62 27.83 -11.39
CA TRP A 86 10.77 27.86 -10.48
C TRP A 86 11.50 29.19 -10.49
N ARG A 87 11.64 29.87 -11.63
CA ARG A 87 12.16 31.24 -11.70
C ARG A 87 11.39 32.20 -10.79
N ARG A 88 10.05 32.13 -10.79
CA ARG A 88 9.20 32.90 -9.87
C ARG A 88 9.42 32.53 -8.40
N MET A 89 9.65 31.25 -8.12
CA MET A 89 9.95 30.76 -6.77
C MET A 89 11.36 31.10 -6.28
N ARG A 90 12.22 31.68 -7.13
CA ARG A 90 13.61 32.05 -6.86
C ARG A 90 14.41 30.85 -6.32
N PRO A 91 14.88 29.94 -7.20
CA PRO A 91 15.59 28.75 -6.78
C PRO A 91 16.87 29.14 -6.02
N THR A 92 17.29 28.29 -5.09
CA THR A 92 18.54 28.53 -4.34
C THR A 92 19.71 28.23 -5.29
N PRO A 93 20.71 29.12 -5.44
CA PRO A 93 21.92 28.79 -6.18
C PRO A 93 22.61 27.55 -5.59
N SER A 94 23.25 26.79 -6.47
CA SER A 94 24.10 25.65 -6.15
C SER A 94 25.57 26.08 -6.24
N PRO A 95 26.52 25.39 -5.58
CA PRO A 95 27.95 25.59 -5.83
C PRO A 95 28.34 25.50 -7.32
N LEU A 96 27.58 24.76 -8.13
CA LEU A 96 27.81 24.62 -9.58
C LEU A 96 27.11 25.71 -10.42
N GLY A 97 26.44 26.69 -9.81
CA GLY A 97 25.74 27.78 -10.50
C GLY A 97 24.22 27.81 -10.25
N GLU A 98 23.44 28.11 -11.28
CA GLU A 98 21.98 28.21 -11.15
C GLU A 98 21.35 26.87 -10.71
N GLY A 99 20.54 26.91 -9.66
CA GLY A 99 19.98 25.69 -9.06
C GLY A 99 18.89 24.99 -9.88
N VAL A 100 18.29 25.66 -10.86
CA VAL A 100 17.28 25.09 -11.77
C VAL A 100 17.48 25.65 -13.18
N ARG A 101 17.57 24.77 -14.19
CA ARG A 101 17.91 25.16 -15.58
C ARG A 101 17.13 24.33 -16.61
N LEU A 102 16.69 24.98 -17.69
CA LEU A 102 16.26 24.28 -18.92
C LEU A 102 17.52 23.91 -19.70
N LEU A 103 17.66 22.65 -20.12
CA LEU A 103 18.76 22.19 -20.95
C LEU A 103 18.47 22.44 -22.43
N ASP A 104 19.51 22.39 -23.27
CA ASP A 104 19.46 22.79 -24.69
C ASP A 104 18.52 21.94 -25.56
N ASP A 105 18.05 20.79 -25.05
CA ASP A 105 17.07 19.93 -25.72
C ASP A 105 15.60 20.40 -25.59
N ASP A 106 15.37 21.54 -24.92
CA ASP A 106 14.06 22.17 -24.68
C ASP A 106 13.03 21.31 -23.93
N ARG A 107 13.44 20.15 -23.40
CA ARG A 107 12.56 19.12 -22.80
C ARG A 107 13.01 18.70 -21.42
N SER A 108 14.29 18.88 -21.13
CA SER A 108 14.96 18.45 -19.92
C SER A 108 15.18 19.62 -18.98
N VAL A 109 14.75 19.46 -17.74
CA VAL A 109 14.96 20.44 -16.67
C VAL A 109 15.90 19.85 -15.64
N LEU A 110 17.02 20.51 -15.43
CA LEU A 110 17.99 20.20 -14.37
C LEU A 110 17.55 20.87 -13.06
N PHE A 111 17.62 20.10 -11.98
CA PHE A 111 17.48 20.56 -10.61
C PHE A 111 18.73 20.18 -9.83
N LEU A 112 19.43 21.17 -9.27
CA LEU A 112 20.53 20.96 -8.34
C LEU A 112 20.04 21.17 -6.90
N PHE A 113 20.48 20.30 -6.00
CA PHE A 113 20.16 20.37 -4.58
C PHE A 113 20.51 21.77 -4.00
N PRO A 114 19.66 22.37 -3.15
CA PRO A 114 18.48 21.79 -2.49
C PRO A 114 17.15 22.08 -3.23
N ASN A 115 17.17 22.33 -4.54
CA ASN A 115 15.96 22.55 -5.32
C ASN A 115 15.38 21.21 -5.80
N ASP A 116 14.07 21.07 -5.67
CA ASP A 116 13.37 19.84 -6.08
C ASP A 116 11.90 20.16 -6.38
N ALA A 117 11.45 19.75 -7.56
CA ALA A 117 10.13 20.07 -8.11
C ALA A 117 8.96 19.56 -7.26
N ALA A 118 9.11 18.44 -6.54
CA ALA A 118 8.08 17.85 -5.71
C ALA A 118 8.34 18.05 -4.20
N LEU A 119 9.53 18.51 -3.81
CA LEU A 119 9.92 18.85 -2.44
C LEU A 119 10.16 20.37 -2.31
N PRO A 120 9.15 21.24 -2.50
CA PRO A 120 9.35 22.70 -2.54
C PRO A 120 9.91 23.28 -1.23
N GLY A 121 9.72 22.58 -0.11
CA GLY A 121 10.26 22.95 1.20
C GLY A 121 11.70 22.46 1.47
N LEU A 122 12.33 21.75 0.53
CA LEU A 122 13.63 21.10 0.76
C LEU A 122 14.72 22.10 1.16
N ARG A 123 14.76 23.28 0.52
CA ARG A 123 15.67 24.39 0.86
C ARG A 123 15.58 24.90 2.31
N PHE A 124 14.49 24.58 3.03
CA PHE A 124 14.32 24.85 4.45
C PHE A 124 14.70 23.63 5.27
N ALA A 125 14.23 22.44 4.87
CA ALA A 125 14.50 21.18 5.55
C ALA A 125 15.98 20.77 5.53
N SER A 126 16.75 21.20 4.53
CA SER A 126 18.18 20.90 4.40
C SER A 126 19.11 21.95 5.02
N SER A 127 18.58 23.00 5.65
CA SER A 127 19.37 24.08 6.23
C SER A 127 19.08 24.21 7.72
N MET A 128 20.05 23.84 8.57
CA MET A 128 19.90 23.92 10.03
C MET A 128 19.50 25.33 10.50
N GLN A 129 20.04 26.38 9.85
CA GLN A 129 19.70 27.77 10.17
C GLN A 129 18.22 28.10 9.96
N LYS A 130 17.58 27.52 8.95
CA LYS A 130 16.15 27.69 8.67
C LYS A 130 15.30 26.72 9.49
N LEU A 131 15.78 25.49 9.63
CA LEU A 131 15.10 24.37 10.28
C LEU A 131 14.93 24.56 11.79
N LYS A 132 15.86 25.24 12.48
CA LYS A 132 15.81 25.43 13.94
C LYS A 132 14.48 25.96 14.47
N ARG A 133 13.85 26.90 13.74
CA ARG A 133 12.57 27.51 14.13
C ARG A 133 11.44 26.49 14.06
N ILE A 134 11.42 25.70 12.99
CA ILE A 134 10.43 24.63 12.78
C ILE A 134 10.58 23.57 13.87
N LEU A 135 11.81 23.17 14.19
CA LEU A 135 12.07 22.17 15.24
C LEU A 135 11.73 22.69 16.65
N SER A 136 11.94 23.98 16.91
CA SER A 136 11.60 24.58 18.23
C SER A 136 10.09 24.64 18.48
N GLN A 137 9.26 24.51 17.43
CA GLN A 137 7.80 24.46 17.55
C GLN A 137 7.26 23.05 17.86
N LEU A 138 8.11 22.03 17.80
CA LEU A 138 7.73 20.66 18.14
C LEU A 138 8.02 20.45 19.62
N GLU A 139 7.00 20.44 20.48
CA GLU A 139 7.16 20.35 21.95
C GLU A 139 7.97 19.12 22.39
N ALA A 140 7.79 17.98 21.70
CA ALA A 140 8.58 16.77 21.98
C ALA A 140 10.03 16.86 21.50
N VAL A 141 10.39 17.83 20.65
CA VAL A 141 11.79 18.16 20.30
C VAL A 141 12.35 19.20 21.26
N ALA A 142 11.64 20.31 21.47
CA ALA A 142 12.03 21.39 22.36
C ALA A 142 10.86 21.72 23.29
N PRO A 143 10.97 21.42 24.59
CA PRO A 143 9.91 21.73 25.57
C PRO A 143 9.58 23.23 25.62
N PRO A 144 8.38 23.61 26.09
CA PRO A 144 8.02 25.02 26.28
C PRO A 144 9.10 25.82 27.03
N GLY A 145 9.46 26.99 26.50
CA GLY A 145 10.53 27.83 27.03
C GLY A 145 11.96 27.45 26.60
N GLN A 146 12.11 26.46 25.71
CA GLN A 146 13.40 26.07 25.12
C GLN A 146 13.39 26.18 23.59
N ASN A 147 14.56 26.43 23.01
CA ASN A 147 14.73 26.61 21.58
C ASN A 147 15.93 25.85 21.03
N VAL A 148 15.78 25.30 19.83
CA VAL A 148 16.89 24.72 19.05
C VAL A 148 17.80 25.86 18.56
N ARG A 149 19.10 25.75 18.84
CA ARG A 149 20.11 26.74 18.43
C ARG A 149 20.83 26.24 17.19
N ALA A 150 20.94 27.06 16.14
CA ALA A 150 21.73 26.67 14.96
C ALA A 150 23.23 26.50 15.30
N ARG A 151 23.79 27.39 16.13
CA ARG A 151 25.16 27.26 16.60
C ARG A 151 25.25 26.04 17.52
N GLY A 152 26.13 25.10 17.16
CA GLY A 152 26.30 23.84 17.89
C GLY A 152 25.29 22.75 17.50
N SER A 153 24.35 23.02 16.60
CA SER A 153 23.55 21.96 15.97
C SER A 153 24.13 21.60 14.61
N PHE A 154 24.02 20.33 14.25
CA PHE A 154 24.58 19.77 13.01
C PHE A 154 23.51 18.98 12.29
N LEU A 155 23.40 19.19 10.97
CA LEU A 155 22.49 18.46 10.09
C LEU A 155 23.31 17.68 9.08
N THR A 156 23.15 16.37 9.06
CA THR A 156 23.88 15.48 8.15
C THR A 156 22.87 14.85 7.19
N PRO A 157 22.88 15.21 5.90
CA PRO A 157 22.12 14.50 4.89
C PRO A 157 22.51 13.01 4.90
N VAL A 158 21.52 12.13 5.04
CA VAL A 158 21.72 10.67 5.02
C VAL A 158 21.32 10.12 3.66
N ARG A 159 20.20 10.60 3.11
CA ARG A 159 19.71 10.13 1.82
C ARG A 159 18.84 11.15 1.12
N TYR A 160 19.10 11.38 -0.15
CA TYR A 160 18.24 12.16 -1.03
C TYR A 160 17.76 11.28 -2.19
N LYS A 161 16.44 11.21 -2.38
CA LYS A 161 15.82 10.61 -3.55
C LYS A 161 14.98 11.68 -4.25
N PRO A 162 15.40 12.15 -5.44
CA PRO A 162 14.70 13.17 -6.20
C PRO A 162 13.18 12.95 -6.28
N GLU A 163 12.44 14.01 -6.00
CA GLU A 163 10.98 14.08 -5.97
C GLU A 163 10.29 13.02 -5.09
N ARG A 164 11.00 12.38 -4.16
CA ARG A 164 10.46 11.31 -3.32
C ARG A 164 10.68 11.55 -1.85
N ARG A 165 11.91 11.83 -1.43
CA ARG A 165 12.23 12.08 -0.02
C ARG A 165 13.61 12.65 0.18
N PHE A 166 13.76 13.37 1.27
CA PHE A 166 15.04 13.75 1.87
C PHE A 166 15.09 13.24 3.30
N ILE A 167 16.18 12.58 3.68
CA ILE A 167 16.43 12.03 5.01
C ILE A 167 17.71 12.63 5.54
N ALA A 168 17.69 13.12 6.78
CA ALA A 168 18.86 13.66 7.47
C ALA A 168 18.86 13.23 8.94
N GLY A 169 20.04 12.97 9.47
CA GLY A 169 20.27 12.93 10.92
C GLY A 169 20.61 14.34 11.41
N ALA A 170 20.21 14.69 12.63
CA ALA A 170 20.61 15.93 13.24
C ALA A 170 21.00 15.74 14.70
N ARG A 171 22.09 16.39 15.10
CA ARG A 171 22.44 16.61 16.51
C ARG A 171 22.03 18.02 16.86
N LEU A 172 21.07 18.16 17.76
CA LEU A 172 20.45 19.42 18.12
C LEU A 172 20.99 19.89 19.47
N ARG A 173 21.38 21.16 19.54
CA ARG A 173 21.63 21.86 20.79
C ARG A 173 20.38 22.65 21.17
N ILE A 174 19.75 22.25 22.26
CA ILE A 174 18.52 22.85 22.79
C ILE A 174 18.89 23.66 24.02
N ARG A 175 18.39 24.89 24.14
CA ARG A 175 18.70 25.76 25.30
C ARG A 175 17.48 26.55 25.72
N GLY A 176 17.20 26.52 27.02
CA GLY A 176 16.18 27.35 27.67
C GLY A 176 16.51 28.84 27.61
N ASP A 177 15.49 29.68 27.68
CA ASP A 177 15.69 31.13 27.68
C ASP A 177 16.21 31.66 29.04
N THR A 178 15.99 30.90 30.12
CA THR A 178 16.41 31.23 31.49
C THR A 178 17.58 30.38 32.01
N THR A 179 17.93 29.28 31.32
CA THR A 179 18.99 28.36 31.76
C THR A 179 20.24 28.47 30.88
N ALA A 180 21.42 28.48 31.52
CA ALA A 180 22.69 28.46 30.80
C ALA A 180 23.00 27.08 30.21
N GLN A 181 22.44 26.02 30.80
CA GLN A 181 22.68 24.64 30.41
C GLN A 181 21.92 24.30 29.12
N ALA A 182 22.65 23.74 28.15
CA ALA A 182 22.08 23.27 26.89
C ALA A 182 22.03 21.75 26.90
N GLU A 183 20.92 21.19 26.44
CA GLU A 183 20.73 19.77 26.22
C GLU A 183 21.13 19.42 24.77
N GLU A 184 21.72 18.24 24.57
CA GLU A 184 21.94 17.68 23.25
C GLU A 184 20.92 16.59 22.96
N ARG A 185 20.33 16.63 21.76
CA ARG A 185 19.36 15.63 21.31
C ARG A 185 19.63 15.21 19.87
N SER A 186 19.69 13.91 19.64
CA SER A 186 19.87 13.34 18.30
C SER A 186 18.52 12.93 17.71
N VAL A 187 18.25 13.36 16.48
CA VAL A 187 16.97 13.11 15.79
C VAL A 187 17.20 12.68 14.34
N PHE A 188 16.24 11.97 13.77
CA PHE A 188 16.12 11.77 12.33
C PHE A 188 14.96 12.57 11.76
N LEU A 189 15.20 13.15 10.58
CA LEU A 189 14.22 13.92 9.83
C LEU A 189 13.94 13.23 8.51
N ARG A 190 12.67 13.06 8.18
CA ARG A 190 12.21 12.60 6.87
C ARG A 190 11.28 13.64 6.26
N PHE A 191 11.66 14.17 5.10
CA PHE A 191 10.90 15.18 4.37
C PHE A 191 10.33 14.58 3.08
N PHE A 192 9.03 14.78 2.85
CA PHE A 192 8.25 14.12 1.80
C PHE A 192 7.50 15.10 0.89
N PRO A 193 7.12 14.67 -0.33
CA PRO A 193 6.34 15.50 -1.26
C PRO A 193 4.86 15.59 -0.88
N ASP A 194 4.41 14.83 0.11
CA ASP A 194 3.03 14.74 0.59
C ASP A 194 3.00 14.63 2.13
N ALA A 195 1.81 14.62 2.72
CA ALA A 195 1.61 14.58 4.17
C ALA A 195 1.87 13.19 4.79
N ARG A 196 2.60 12.28 4.12
CA ARG A 196 2.86 10.94 4.66
C ARG A 196 3.67 10.94 5.95
N GLY A 197 4.43 12.00 6.23
CA GLY A 197 5.13 12.14 7.52
C GLY A 197 4.16 12.05 8.70
N ALA A 198 2.99 12.69 8.60
CA ALA A 198 1.92 12.57 9.61
C ALA A 198 1.35 11.15 9.71
N THR A 199 1.24 10.45 8.59
CA THR A 199 0.82 9.04 8.58
C THR A 199 1.84 8.15 9.29
N ILE A 200 3.14 8.35 9.03
CA ILE A 200 4.22 7.58 9.67
C ILE A 200 4.26 7.87 11.17
N ALA A 201 4.14 9.14 11.57
CA ALA A 201 4.09 9.53 12.98
C ALA A 201 2.94 8.84 13.73
N ARG A 202 1.73 8.82 13.16
CA ARG A 202 0.58 8.10 13.72
C ARG A 202 0.81 6.59 13.79
N THR A 203 1.40 6.00 12.76
CA THR A 203 1.77 4.58 12.74
C THR A 203 2.75 4.24 13.86
N ALA A 204 3.82 5.03 14.02
CA ALA A 204 4.80 4.84 15.09
C ALA A 204 4.14 4.96 16.48
N ALA A 205 3.32 6.00 16.69
CA ALA A 205 2.59 6.19 17.94
C ALA A 205 1.64 5.03 18.25
N ALA A 206 0.88 4.55 17.25
CA ALA A 206 -0.05 3.42 17.43
C ALA A 206 0.67 2.11 17.78
N LEU A 207 1.83 1.86 17.17
CA LEU A 207 2.66 0.69 17.46
C LEU A 207 3.28 0.74 18.87
N ARG A 208 3.57 1.93 19.37
CA ARG A 208 4.12 2.14 20.72
C ARG A 208 3.06 2.13 21.82
N GLY A 209 1.83 2.57 21.54
CA GLY A 209 0.77 2.79 22.54
C GLY A 209 0.06 1.54 23.10
N GLY A 210 0.56 0.33 22.83
CA GLY A 210 -0.07 -0.93 23.26
C GLY A 210 0.48 -1.49 24.58
N ARG A 211 -0.19 -2.50 25.15
CA ARG A 211 0.29 -3.25 26.36
C ARG A 211 1.66 -3.90 26.16
N SER A 212 1.99 -4.22 24.91
CA SER A 212 3.32 -4.68 24.50
C SER A 212 3.80 -3.75 23.39
N PRO A 213 4.53 -2.67 23.75
CA PRO A 213 5.02 -1.71 22.78
C PRO A 213 5.94 -2.38 21.75
N VAL A 214 5.69 -2.08 20.48
CA VAL A 214 6.59 -2.51 19.40
C VAL A 214 7.83 -1.62 19.42
N PRO A 215 9.05 -2.19 19.32
CA PRO A 215 10.28 -1.40 19.37
C PRO A 215 10.47 -0.65 18.04
N VAL A 216 10.00 0.60 17.99
CA VAL A 216 10.14 1.54 16.87
C VAL A 216 10.57 2.92 17.39
N PRO A 217 11.21 3.77 16.58
CA PRO A 217 11.61 5.13 16.97
C PRO A 217 10.46 5.94 17.60
N VAL A 218 10.79 6.78 18.57
CA VAL A 218 9.81 7.70 19.17
C VAL A 218 9.48 8.80 18.16
N PRO A 219 8.21 8.97 17.76
CA PRO A 219 7.83 10.11 16.94
C PRO A 219 7.88 11.39 17.79
N LEU A 220 8.70 12.36 17.38
CA LEU A 220 8.84 13.66 18.07
C LEU A 220 7.95 14.75 17.46
N GLY A 221 7.30 14.45 16.35
CA GLY A 221 6.26 15.30 15.78
C GLY A 221 6.38 15.47 14.27
N THR A 222 5.50 16.30 13.73
CA THR A 222 5.50 16.64 12.31
C THR A 222 5.31 18.13 12.10
N ALA A 223 5.92 18.64 11.03
CA ALA A 223 5.77 20.03 10.62
C ALA A 223 5.55 20.13 9.11
N MET A 224 5.37 21.37 8.62
CA MET A 224 5.18 21.66 7.20
C MET A 224 4.01 20.86 6.62
N GLU A 225 2.84 20.94 7.26
CA GLU A 225 1.61 20.22 6.85
C GLU A 225 1.79 18.69 6.80
N GLY A 226 2.56 18.13 7.74
CA GLY A 226 2.81 16.69 7.80
C GLY A 226 3.84 16.16 6.79
N ARG A 227 4.52 17.05 6.05
CA ARG A 227 5.58 16.68 5.09
C ARG A 227 6.91 16.41 5.76
N LEU A 228 7.21 17.12 6.85
CA LEU A 228 8.39 16.87 7.68
C LEU A 228 7.97 16.00 8.86
N PHE A 229 8.60 14.83 8.99
CA PHE A 229 8.48 13.96 10.15
C PHE A 229 9.81 13.94 10.91
N VAL A 230 9.73 14.10 12.23
CA VAL A 230 10.88 14.08 13.13
C VAL A 230 10.69 12.93 14.13
N GLU A 231 11.71 12.10 14.27
CA GLU A 231 11.76 10.99 15.22
C GLU A 231 13.07 11.01 15.99
N GLU A 232 13.09 10.37 17.15
CA GLU A 232 14.30 10.18 17.93
C GLU A 232 15.31 9.32 17.16
N ALA A 233 16.60 9.67 17.26
CA ALA A 233 17.65 8.80 16.75
C ALA A 233 17.80 7.58 17.66
N VAL A 234 17.59 6.40 17.08
CA VAL A 234 17.78 5.14 17.78
C VAL A 234 19.26 4.94 18.07
N VAL A 235 19.58 4.71 19.34
CA VAL A 235 20.91 4.28 19.76
C VAL A 235 21.03 2.78 19.49
N GLY A 236 21.92 2.40 18.58
CA GLY A 236 22.14 0.99 18.25
C GLY A 236 22.94 0.82 16.96
N GLU A 237 23.33 -0.43 16.69
CA GLU A 237 24.08 -0.81 15.49
C GLU A 237 23.19 -1.56 14.51
N GLU A 238 23.47 -1.44 13.20
CA GLU A 238 22.80 -2.29 12.21
C GLU A 238 23.06 -3.77 12.52
N ILE A 239 22.06 -4.62 12.34
CA ILE A 239 22.20 -6.04 12.68
C ILE A 239 23.05 -6.85 11.68
N MET A 240 23.19 -6.36 10.44
CA MET A 240 23.85 -7.12 9.37
C MET A 240 25.30 -7.53 9.69
N PRO A 241 26.18 -6.64 10.19
CA PRO A 241 27.51 -7.03 10.66
C PRO A 241 27.49 -8.17 11.68
N ALA A 242 26.59 -8.12 12.66
CA ALA A 242 26.45 -9.18 13.67
C ALA A 242 26.04 -10.52 13.04
N VAL A 243 25.17 -10.52 12.03
CA VAL A 243 24.80 -11.73 11.28
C VAL A 243 26.00 -12.32 10.55
N LEU A 244 26.78 -11.49 9.86
CA LEU A 244 27.96 -11.92 9.08
C LEU A 244 29.04 -12.56 9.97
N VAL A 245 29.22 -12.07 11.20
CA VAL A 245 30.18 -12.63 12.15
C VAL A 245 29.59 -13.72 13.06
N GLY A 246 28.30 -14.06 12.92
CA GLY A 246 27.64 -15.11 13.70
C GLY A 246 27.34 -14.73 15.17
N ARG A 247 27.15 -13.44 15.45
CA ARG A 247 26.84 -12.90 16.78
C ARG A 247 25.41 -12.36 16.92
N ALA A 248 24.61 -12.41 15.86
CA ALA A 248 23.24 -11.91 15.91
C ALA A 248 22.32 -12.89 16.66
N GLU A 249 21.52 -12.36 17.58
CA GLU A 249 20.58 -13.15 18.38
C GLU A 249 19.20 -13.22 17.73
N ALA A 250 18.84 -14.39 17.19
CA ALA A 250 17.53 -14.61 16.59
C ALA A 250 16.34 -14.45 17.58
N PRO A 251 16.41 -14.87 18.86
CA PRO A 251 15.28 -14.77 19.78
C PRO A 251 14.73 -13.36 19.96
N GLY A 252 15.60 -12.34 20.10
CA GLY A 252 15.18 -10.95 20.27
C GLY A 252 14.42 -10.42 19.04
N ILE A 253 14.84 -10.81 17.84
CA ILE A 253 14.20 -10.41 16.58
C ILE A 253 12.83 -11.06 16.44
N VAL A 254 12.74 -12.36 16.73
CA VAL A 254 11.50 -13.11 16.68
C VAL A 254 10.49 -12.54 17.67
N GLU A 255 10.94 -12.16 18.87
CA GLU A 255 10.11 -11.48 19.85
C GLU A 255 9.64 -10.12 19.35
N ALA A 256 10.51 -9.28 18.78
CA ALA A 256 10.11 -8.00 18.20
C ALA A 256 9.09 -8.16 17.06
N LEU A 257 9.28 -9.14 16.16
CA LEU A 257 8.32 -9.49 15.13
C LEU A 257 6.99 -9.96 15.71
N ARG A 258 7.03 -10.76 16.78
CA ARG A 258 5.83 -11.23 17.48
C ARG A 258 5.07 -10.06 18.13
N ARG A 259 5.77 -9.09 18.71
CA ARG A 259 5.16 -7.86 19.23
C ARG A 259 4.51 -7.05 18.11
N LEU A 260 5.20 -6.85 16.99
CA LEU A 260 4.64 -6.15 15.82
C LEU A 260 3.36 -6.84 15.31
N HIS A 261 3.48 -8.10 14.93
CA HIS A 261 2.40 -8.87 14.30
C HIS A 261 1.26 -9.22 15.28
N GLY A 262 1.56 -9.28 16.58
CA GLY A 262 0.61 -9.51 17.66
C GLY A 262 -0.05 -8.23 18.20
N SER A 263 0.47 -7.05 17.86
CA SER A 263 -0.08 -5.78 18.33
C SER A 263 -1.52 -5.57 17.84
N HIS A 264 -2.27 -4.80 18.63
CA HIS A 264 -3.62 -4.36 18.29
C HIS A 264 -3.62 -3.03 17.51
N ALA A 265 -2.45 -2.56 17.07
CA ALA A 265 -2.36 -1.34 16.29
C ALA A 265 -3.16 -1.46 15.00
N LEU A 266 -3.89 -0.40 14.64
CA LEU A 266 -4.61 -0.30 13.38
C LEU A 266 -3.85 0.64 12.47
N LEU A 267 -3.21 0.08 11.44
CA LEU A 267 -2.44 0.86 10.48
C LEU A 267 -3.33 1.35 9.33
N PRO A 268 -3.10 2.57 8.81
CA PRO A 268 -3.98 3.20 7.83
C PRO A 268 -3.93 2.53 6.45
N ALA A 269 -2.77 1.99 6.07
CA ALA A 269 -2.61 1.25 4.82
C ALA A 269 -2.99 -0.22 5.00
N ARG A 270 -3.52 -0.84 3.94
CA ARG A 270 -3.73 -2.30 3.86
C ARG A 270 -3.00 -2.86 2.65
N ARG A 271 -2.47 -4.06 2.77
CA ARG A 271 -1.80 -4.76 1.67
C ARG A 271 -2.19 -6.23 1.67
N SER A 272 -2.70 -6.69 0.54
CA SER A 272 -2.95 -8.11 0.29
C SER A 272 -1.81 -8.74 -0.52
N PRO A 273 -1.67 -10.08 -0.49
CA PRO A 273 -0.78 -10.79 -1.43
C PRO A 273 -1.04 -10.46 -2.91
N ARG A 274 -2.28 -10.11 -3.28
CA ARG A 274 -2.60 -9.69 -4.65
C ARG A 274 -2.06 -8.31 -4.98
N ASP A 275 -2.06 -7.39 -4.02
CA ASP A 275 -1.47 -6.05 -4.19
C ASP A 275 0.05 -6.13 -4.36
N LEU A 276 0.69 -7.09 -3.67
CA LEU A 276 2.11 -7.39 -3.84
C LEU A 276 2.41 -7.84 -5.28
N LEU A 277 1.63 -8.79 -5.82
CA LEU A 277 1.79 -9.24 -7.20
C LEU A 277 1.53 -8.13 -8.22
N ALA A 278 0.47 -7.34 -8.03
CA ALA A 278 0.18 -6.21 -8.91
C ALA A 278 1.32 -5.18 -8.90
N SER A 279 1.95 -4.96 -7.75
CA SER A 279 3.11 -4.06 -7.63
C SER A 279 4.35 -4.60 -8.35
N LEU A 280 4.58 -5.92 -8.32
CA LEU A 280 5.64 -6.58 -9.08
C LEU A 280 5.40 -6.48 -10.58
N GLU A 281 4.19 -6.79 -11.06
CA GLU A 281 3.80 -6.65 -12.47
C GLU A 281 4.04 -5.22 -12.98
N ALA A 282 3.56 -4.22 -12.23
CA ALA A 282 3.76 -2.82 -12.58
C ALA A 282 5.24 -2.40 -12.54
N GLY A 283 5.99 -2.88 -11.54
CA GLY A 283 7.40 -2.56 -11.36
C GLY A 283 8.26 -3.07 -12.52
N TRP A 284 8.09 -4.34 -12.90
CA TRP A 284 8.83 -4.95 -13.99
C TRP A 284 8.36 -4.47 -15.36
N GLY A 285 7.06 -4.20 -15.54
CA GLY A 285 6.54 -3.56 -16.75
C GLY A 285 7.13 -2.17 -17.00
N ALA A 286 7.41 -1.39 -15.94
CA ALA A 286 8.08 -0.10 -16.08
C ALA A 286 9.56 -0.23 -16.47
N ILE A 287 10.25 -1.29 -16.05
CA ILE A 287 11.66 -1.54 -16.40
C ILE A 287 11.83 -2.05 -17.83
N ASP A 288 10.82 -2.75 -18.37
CA ASP A 288 10.83 -3.25 -19.76
C ASP A 288 11.06 -2.14 -20.80
N TRP A 289 10.69 -0.90 -20.47
CA TRP A 289 10.94 0.29 -21.29
C TRP A 289 12.42 0.67 -21.41
N ILE A 290 13.24 0.39 -20.40
CA ILE A 290 14.70 0.63 -20.41
C ILE A 290 15.42 -0.61 -20.92
N HIS A 291 14.91 -1.76 -20.53
CA HIS A 291 15.52 -3.05 -20.79
C HIS A 291 14.48 -3.97 -21.43
N PRO A 292 14.29 -3.87 -22.76
CA PRO A 292 13.34 -4.71 -23.49
C PRO A 292 13.55 -6.18 -23.17
N GLY A 293 12.47 -6.87 -22.79
CA GLY A 293 12.48 -8.27 -22.41
C GLY A 293 12.69 -8.54 -20.91
N ALA A 294 12.94 -7.51 -20.09
CA ALA A 294 13.02 -7.67 -18.63
C ALA A 294 11.70 -8.18 -18.04
N ALA A 295 10.55 -7.67 -18.50
CA ALA A 295 9.24 -8.16 -18.05
C ALA A 295 8.97 -9.60 -18.52
N ALA A 296 9.40 -9.94 -19.75
CA ALA A 296 9.26 -11.29 -20.28
C ALA A 296 10.04 -12.33 -19.46
N ARG A 297 11.24 -11.98 -19.00
CA ARG A 297 12.09 -12.85 -18.15
C ARG A 297 11.43 -13.20 -16.81
N VAL A 298 10.67 -12.28 -16.22
CA VAL A 298 10.07 -12.51 -14.89
C VAL A 298 8.63 -13.01 -14.93
N ARG A 299 7.96 -12.92 -16.09
CA ARG A 299 6.56 -13.33 -16.27
C ARG A 299 6.27 -14.76 -15.76
N PRO A 300 7.10 -15.78 -16.02
CA PRO A 300 6.84 -17.13 -15.50
C PRO A 300 6.78 -17.20 -13.97
N PHE A 301 7.62 -16.42 -13.27
CA PHE A 301 7.62 -16.36 -11.81
C PHE A 301 6.36 -15.67 -11.28
N ILE A 302 5.96 -14.55 -11.89
CA ILE A 302 4.74 -13.82 -11.52
C ILE A 302 3.50 -14.71 -11.73
N GLU A 303 3.41 -15.44 -12.84
CA GLU A 303 2.31 -16.38 -13.09
C GLU A 303 2.29 -17.51 -12.06
N ARG A 304 3.45 -18.07 -11.72
CA ARG A 304 3.58 -19.12 -10.70
C ARG A 304 3.11 -18.62 -9.34
N LEU A 305 3.57 -17.45 -8.91
CA LEU A 305 3.10 -16.83 -7.68
C LEU A 305 1.59 -16.52 -7.75
N GLY A 306 1.08 -16.09 -8.89
CA GLY A 306 -0.33 -15.82 -9.13
C GLY A 306 -1.24 -17.04 -8.92
N ARG A 307 -0.73 -18.25 -9.20
CA ARG A 307 -1.40 -19.53 -8.90
C ARG A 307 -1.26 -19.97 -7.43
N ALA A 308 -0.23 -19.47 -6.74
CA ALA A 308 0.12 -19.82 -5.36
C ALA A 308 -0.24 -18.73 -4.34
N VAL A 309 -1.15 -17.82 -4.68
CA VAL A 309 -1.58 -16.74 -3.78
C VAL A 309 -2.18 -17.33 -2.50
N PRO A 310 -1.63 -17.01 -1.31
CA PRO A 310 -2.13 -17.57 -0.05
C PRO A 310 -3.60 -17.20 0.21
N THR A 311 -4.37 -18.19 0.65
CA THR A 311 -5.75 -18.02 1.13
C THR A 311 -5.79 -18.01 2.66
N GLY A 312 -6.74 -17.29 3.27
CA GLY A 312 -6.86 -17.26 4.75
C GLY A 312 -5.87 -16.32 5.46
N VAL A 313 -5.37 -15.31 4.74
CA VAL A 313 -4.46 -14.28 5.26
C VAL A 313 -5.03 -13.62 6.50
N ARG A 314 -4.26 -13.64 7.61
CA ARG A 314 -4.56 -12.85 8.80
C ARG A 314 -4.05 -11.44 8.60
N CYS A 315 -4.94 -10.46 8.67
CA CYS A 315 -4.60 -9.06 8.53
C CYS A 315 -4.05 -8.53 9.86
N ARG A 316 -2.74 -8.35 9.95
CA ARG A 316 -2.00 -7.87 11.13
C ARG A 316 -1.12 -6.68 10.76
N PRO A 317 -0.70 -5.84 11.73
CA PRO A 317 0.32 -4.84 11.46
C PRO A 317 1.58 -5.53 10.94
N ILE A 318 2.13 -5.00 9.85
CA ILE A 318 3.40 -5.43 9.25
C ILE A 318 4.25 -4.18 8.97
N HIS A 319 5.56 -4.35 8.97
CA HIS A 319 6.56 -3.39 8.54
C HIS A 319 6.45 -3.14 7.03
N GLY A 320 6.24 -4.19 6.25
CA GLY A 320 5.98 -4.13 4.81
C GLY A 320 7.20 -3.87 3.92
N ASP A 321 8.40 -3.86 4.50
CA ASP A 321 9.72 -3.76 3.82
C ASP A 321 10.86 -4.26 4.73
N LEU A 322 10.61 -5.32 5.50
CA LEU A 322 11.56 -5.77 6.52
C LEU A 322 12.80 -6.43 5.89
N HIS A 323 13.97 -5.91 6.22
CA HIS A 323 15.28 -6.46 5.86
C HIS A 323 16.33 -5.99 6.88
N LEU A 324 17.50 -6.65 6.97
CA LEU A 324 18.53 -6.35 7.99
C LEU A 324 18.86 -4.85 8.20
N HIS A 325 19.00 -4.03 7.15
CA HIS A 325 19.25 -2.58 7.35
C HIS A 325 18.09 -1.79 7.98
N GLN A 326 16.90 -2.37 8.11
CA GLN A 326 15.75 -1.78 8.81
C GLN A 326 15.64 -2.24 10.26
N MET A 327 16.70 -2.87 10.77
CA MET A 327 16.80 -3.38 12.12
C MET A 327 18.10 -2.89 12.75
N LEU A 328 17.95 -2.19 13.87
CA LEU A 328 19.06 -1.78 14.72
C LEU A 328 19.02 -2.59 16.01
N THR A 329 20.16 -3.03 16.51
CA THR A 329 20.28 -3.63 17.84
C THR A 329 20.64 -2.52 18.81
N GLY A 330 19.67 -2.11 19.63
CA GLY A 330 19.87 -1.16 20.72
C GLY A 330 20.11 -1.87 22.06
N PRO A 331 20.32 -1.10 23.14
CA PRO A 331 20.57 -1.66 24.48
C PRO A 331 19.41 -2.54 24.99
N ASP A 332 18.17 -2.22 24.61
CA ASP A 332 16.96 -2.96 25.01
C ASP A 332 16.53 -4.02 23.98
N GLY A 333 17.39 -4.31 22.99
CA GLY A 333 17.13 -5.26 21.91
C GLY A 333 16.83 -4.61 20.55
N PRO A 334 16.26 -5.36 19.60
CA PRO A 334 16.11 -4.90 18.23
C PRO A 334 14.99 -3.85 18.08
N VAL A 335 15.26 -2.84 17.27
CA VAL A 335 14.37 -1.73 16.91
C VAL A 335 14.15 -1.72 15.40
N PHE A 336 12.88 -1.67 14.98
CA PHE A 336 12.51 -1.54 13.57
C PHE A 336 12.47 -0.06 13.15
N VAL A 337 13.15 0.26 12.06
CA VAL A 337 13.21 1.63 11.49
C VAL A 337 12.63 1.64 10.06
N ASP A 338 12.29 2.82 9.53
CA ASP A 338 11.66 3.00 8.20
C ASP A 338 10.25 2.38 8.08
N LEU A 339 9.31 2.92 8.86
CA LEU A 339 7.89 2.55 8.83
C LEU A 339 7.11 3.12 7.62
N GLU A 340 7.79 3.58 6.55
CA GLU A 340 7.13 4.17 5.38
C GLU A 340 6.19 3.19 4.65
N ARG A 341 6.49 1.89 4.73
CA ARG A 341 5.74 0.83 4.05
C ARG A 341 4.84 0.03 5.00
N ALA A 342 4.76 0.45 6.27
CA ALA A 342 3.98 -0.23 7.29
C ALA A 342 2.48 -0.21 6.94
N ALA A 343 1.83 -1.35 7.12
CA ALA A 343 0.46 -1.57 6.69
C ALA A 343 -0.18 -2.70 7.49
N MET A 344 -1.50 -2.88 7.36
CA MET A 344 -2.15 -4.13 7.74
C MET A 344 -2.00 -5.14 6.60
N GLY A 345 -1.40 -6.31 6.85
CA GLY A 345 -1.12 -7.33 5.85
C GLY A 345 -0.88 -8.71 6.45
N ASP A 346 -0.34 -9.64 5.66
CA ASP A 346 0.04 -10.98 6.14
C ASP A 346 1.40 -10.90 6.87
N PRO A 347 1.52 -11.36 8.13
CA PRO A 347 2.80 -11.42 8.86
C PRO A 347 3.94 -12.11 8.09
N LEU A 348 3.63 -13.10 7.26
CA LEU A 348 4.65 -13.79 6.47
C LEU A 348 5.26 -12.89 5.39
N GLN A 349 4.68 -11.73 5.09
CA GLN A 349 5.30 -10.75 4.20
C GLN A 349 6.61 -10.20 4.78
N ASP A 350 6.65 -9.89 6.08
CA ASP A 350 7.86 -9.38 6.73
C ASP A 350 8.92 -10.46 6.86
N LEU A 351 8.53 -11.66 7.30
CA LEU A 351 9.44 -12.81 7.36
C LEU A 351 9.98 -13.16 5.96
N GLY A 352 9.12 -13.14 4.94
CA GLY A 352 9.51 -13.40 3.56
C GLY A 352 10.50 -12.39 3.01
N GLY A 353 10.32 -11.10 3.34
CA GLY A 353 11.26 -10.02 3.03
C GLY A 353 12.63 -10.23 3.67
N LEU A 354 12.65 -10.58 4.97
CA LEU A 354 13.88 -10.85 5.71
C LEU A 354 14.62 -12.06 5.17
N VAL A 355 13.93 -13.18 4.95
CA VAL A 355 14.51 -14.41 4.39
C VAL A 355 15.04 -14.16 2.97
N ALA A 356 14.30 -13.44 2.13
CA ALA A 356 14.79 -13.08 0.80
C ALA A 356 16.07 -12.21 0.87
N HIS A 357 16.18 -11.33 1.87
CA HIS A 357 17.42 -10.58 2.07
C HIS A 357 18.59 -11.48 2.47
N LEU A 358 18.38 -12.40 3.42
CA LEU A 358 19.40 -13.34 3.89
C LEU A 358 19.87 -14.29 2.79
N LEU A 359 18.96 -14.80 1.95
CA LEU A 359 19.32 -15.65 0.81
C LEU A 359 20.23 -14.91 -0.18
N VAL A 360 19.92 -13.65 -0.50
CA VAL A 360 20.77 -12.83 -1.38
C VAL A 360 22.10 -12.52 -0.69
N LEU A 361 22.10 -12.19 0.60
CA LEU A 361 23.31 -11.89 1.35
C LEU A 361 24.27 -13.10 1.37
N GLY A 362 23.76 -14.30 1.66
CA GLY A 362 24.57 -15.52 1.65
C GLY A 362 25.09 -15.89 0.26
N ASP A 363 24.42 -15.45 -0.81
CA ASP A 363 24.92 -15.62 -2.18
C ASP A 363 26.06 -14.65 -2.50
N GLU A 364 25.93 -13.40 -2.04
CA GLU A 364 26.95 -12.35 -2.19
C GLU A 364 28.16 -12.52 -1.27
N ARG A 365 28.02 -13.33 -0.21
CA ARG A 365 29.01 -13.55 0.86
C ARG A 365 29.24 -15.05 1.08
N PRO A 366 29.93 -15.74 0.14
CA PRO A 366 30.05 -17.20 0.17
C PRO A 366 30.78 -17.71 1.43
N ASP A 367 31.77 -16.97 1.92
CA ASP A 367 32.54 -17.35 3.12
C ASP A 367 31.68 -17.28 4.41
N GLU A 368 30.73 -16.34 4.47
CA GLU A 368 29.80 -16.19 5.58
C GLU A 368 28.47 -16.94 5.37
N ARG A 369 28.26 -17.58 4.21
CA ARG A 369 26.99 -18.21 3.82
C ARG A 369 26.46 -19.17 4.88
N ALA A 370 27.32 -19.96 5.51
CA ALA A 370 26.94 -20.89 6.57
C ALA A 370 26.34 -20.18 7.79
N LYS A 371 26.94 -19.06 8.22
CA LYS A 371 26.47 -18.25 9.37
C LYS A 371 25.15 -17.56 9.04
N VAL A 372 25.06 -16.96 7.86
CA VAL A 372 23.84 -16.32 7.35
C VAL A 372 22.68 -17.32 7.28
N ARG A 373 22.96 -18.54 6.78
CA ARG A 373 21.96 -19.60 6.69
C ARG A 373 21.52 -20.12 8.06
N ALA A 374 22.45 -20.33 8.98
CA ALA A 374 22.12 -20.75 10.35
C ALA A 374 21.16 -19.76 11.02
N PHE A 375 21.47 -18.47 10.92
CA PHE A 375 20.61 -17.39 11.43
C PHE A 375 19.25 -17.35 10.73
N GLN A 376 19.22 -17.51 9.40
CA GLN A 376 17.97 -17.57 8.63
C GLN A 376 17.07 -18.72 9.09
N ASP A 377 17.63 -19.93 9.25
CA ASP A 377 16.87 -21.10 9.67
C ASP A 377 16.36 -20.93 11.10
N GLU A 378 17.18 -20.42 12.02
CA GLU A 378 16.78 -20.16 13.40
C GLU A 378 15.62 -19.15 13.51
N VAL A 379 15.73 -17.98 12.84
CA VAL A 379 14.66 -16.97 12.83
C VAL A 379 13.38 -17.53 12.22
N THR A 380 13.51 -18.27 11.11
CA THR A 380 12.35 -18.83 10.39
C THR A 380 11.62 -19.87 11.23
N ASP A 381 12.34 -20.86 11.77
CA ASP A 381 11.73 -21.94 12.55
C ASP A 381 11.18 -21.44 13.87
N SER A 382 11.92 -20.55 14.54
CA SER A 382 11.45 -19.94 15.78
C SER A 382 10.19 -19.10 15.55
N TYR A 383 10.13 -18.29 14.49
CA TYR A 383 8.93 -17.50 14.20
C TYR A 383 7.74 -18.38 13.83
N LEU A 384 7.91 -19.38 12.96
CA LEU A 384 6.81 -20.25 12.50
C LEU A 384 6.20 -21.09 13.63
N ARG A 385 6.99 -21.49 14.65
CA ARG A 385 6.45 -22.13 15.87
C ARG A 385 5.38 -21.30 16.58
N HIS A 386 5.42 -19.97 16.43
CA HIS A 386 4.49 -19.04 17.08
C HIS A 386 3.32 -18.62 16.20
N VAL A 387 3.25 -19.08 14.94
CA VAL A 387 2.16 -18.75 14.01
C VAL A 387 1.36 -20.01 13.68
N PRO A 388 0.26 -20.27 14.41
CA PRO A 388 -0.50 -21.51 14.25
C PRO A 388 -1.01 -21.67 12.82
N ARG A 389 -0.91 -22.90 12.29
CA ARG A 389 -1.42 -23.30 10.96
C ARG A 389 -0.75 -22.55 9.79
N ARG A 390 0.49 -22.10 9.96
CA ARG A 390 1.35 -21.60 8.89
C ARG A 390 2.64 -22.40 8.86
N ASP A 391 3.16 -22.68 7.69
CA ASP A 391 4.35 -23.48 7.49
C ASP A 391 5.35 -22.83 6.52
N ARG A 392 6.45 -23.53 6.20
CA ARG A 392 7.44 -23.07 5.24
C ARG A 392 6.89 -22.97 3.81
N GLU A 393 5.82 -23.69 3.46
CA GLU A 393 5.20 -23.60 2.13
C GLU A 393 4.47 -22.27 1.96
N ASP A 394 3.69 -21.86 2.98
CA ASP A 394 3.04 -20.56 3.00
C ASP A 394 4.04 -19.39 2.88
N LEU A 395 5.22 -19.55 3.48
CA LEU A 395 6.29 -18.56 3.43
C LEU A 395 6.92 -18.42 2.03
N ARG A 396 6.98 -19.51 1.24
CA ARG A 396 7.62 -19.51 -0.10
C ARG A 396 7.03 -18.47 -1.05
N PHE A 397 5.72 -18.24 -0.99
CA PHE A 397 5.07 -17.20 -1.78
C PHE A 397 5.68 -15.82 -1.49
N PHE A 398 5.82 -15.47 -0.20
CA PHE A 398 6.33 -14.17 0.22
C PHE A 398 7.82 -14.03 -0.04
N VAL A 399 8.61 -15.10 0.16
CA VAL A 399 10.04 -15.11 -0.18
C VAL A 399 10.23 -14.92 -1.68
N GLY A 400 9.50 -15.67 -2.52
CA GLY A 400 9.58 -15.55 -3.98
C GLY A 400 9.19 -14.14 -4.46
N ALA A 401 8.11 -13.57 -3.92
CA ALA A 401 7.71 -12.21 -4.24
C ALA A 401 8.75 -11.16 -3.81
N ALA A 402 9.34 -11.32 -2.62
CA ALA A 402 10.39 -10.43 -2.14
C ALA A 402 11.69 -10.55 -2.96
N LEU A 403 12.08 -11.75 -3.39
CA LEU A 403 13.23 -11.94 -4.29
C LEU A 403 13.01 -11.24 -5.64
N LEU A 404 11.81 -11.32 -6.23
CA LEU A 404 11.48 -10.57 -7.44
C LEU A 404 11.51 -9.05 -7.23
N GLU A 405 11.10 -8.56 -6.06
CA GLU A 405 11.23 -7.14 -5.71
C GLU A 405 12.69 -6.73 -5.58
N ARG A 406 13.55 -7.59 -5.00
CA ARG A 406 15.00 -7.36 -4.88
C ARG A 406 15.71 -7.40 -6.22
N ALA A 407 15.36 -8.34 -7.10
CA ALA A 407 15.90 -8.43 -8.46
C ALA A 407 15.58 -7.16 -9.29
N LEU A 408 14.54 -6.41 -8.93
CA LEU A 408 14.18 -5.14 -9.55
C LEU A 408 15.07 -3.97 -9.10
N LEU A 409 15.72 -4.05 -7.94
CA LEU A 409 16.46 -2.94 -7.33
C LEU A 409 17.70 -2.52 -8.14
N PRO A 410 18.57 -3.42 -8.64
CA PRO A 410 19.73 -3.04 -9.44
C PRO A 410 19.35 -2.23 -10.68
N TYR A 411 18.23 -2.58 -11.33
CA TYR A 411 17.69 -1.83 -12.47
C TYR A 411 17.24 -0.41 -12.09
N ARG A 412 16.59 -0.25 -10.93
CA ARG A 412 16.13 1.07 -10.44
C ARG A 412 17.27 1.96 -9.95
N GLN A 413 18.36 1.35 -9.49
CA GLN A 413 19.54 2.04 -8.98
C GLN A 413 20.56 2.37 -10.07
N GLY A 414 20.36 1.90 -11.30
CA GLY A 414 21.29 2.16 -12.40
C GLY A 414 22.66 1.46 -12.23
N ARG A 415 22.77 0.49 -11.32
CA ARG A 415 24.06 -0.17 -11.02
C ARG A 415 24.63 -0.86 -12.25
N GLU A 416 25.94 -0.79 -12.43
CA GLU A 416 26.64 -1.46 -13.53
C GLU A 416 26.55 -2.99 -13.43
N ASP A 417 26.69 -3.53 -12.22
CA ASP A 417 26.60 -4.96 -11.89
C ASP A 417 25.18 -5.55 -12.01
N ARG A 418 24.18 -4.78 -12.45
CA ARG A 418 22.79 -5.23 -12.62
C ARG A 418 22.69 -6.46 -13.53
N LYS A 419 23.59 -6.58 -14.52
CA LYS A 419 23.63 -7.69 -15.47
C LYS A 419 24.07 -9.00 -14.83
N GLU A 420 24.81 -8.93 -13.71
CA GLU A 420 25.34 -10.08 -12.97
C GLU A 420 24.46 -10.41 -11.77
N ARG A 421 24.11 -9.40 -10.96
CA ARG A 421 23.27 -9.56 -9.76
C ARG A 421 21.83 -9.98 -10.09
N GLY A 422 21.23 -9.43 -11.14
CA GLY A 422 19.84 -9.71 -11.50
C GLY A 422 19.58 -11.20 -11.77
N PRO A 423 20.35 -11.84 -12.67
CA PRO A 423 20.25 -13.28 -12.93
C PRO A 423 20.45 -14.17 -11.69
N GLY A 424 21.41 -13.86 -10.82
CA GLY A 424 21.64 -14.61 -9.57
C GLY A 424 20.41 -14.63 -8.66
N ILE A 425 19.77 -13.47 -8.46
CA ILE A 425 18.53 -13.38 -7.66
C ILE A 425 17.36 -14.12 -8.33
N LEU A 426 17.27 -14.11 -9.66
CA LEU A 426 16.26 -14.90 -10.38
C LEU A 426 16.50 -16.41 -10.28
N ALA A 427 17.77 -16.85 -10.24
CA ALA A 427 18.11 -18.25 -9.98
C ALA A 427 17.69 -18.67 -8.56
N LEU A 428 17.96 -17.83 -7.54
CA LEU A 428 17.45 -18.04 -6.18
C LEU A 428 15.92 -18.11 -6.15
N THR A 429 15.24 -17.22 -6.89
CA THR A 429 13.78 -17.22 -7.00
C THR A 429 13.27 -18.54 -7.58
N SER A 430 13.94 -19.05 -8.63
CA SER A 430 13.61 -20.34 -9.22
C SER A 430 13.76 -21.48 -8.21
N SER A 431 14.88 -21.54 -7.49
CA SER A 431 15.14 -22.56 -6.47
C SER A 431 14.11 -22.56 -5.35
N VAL A 432 13.76 -21.38 -4.83
CA VAL A 432 12.73 -21.22 -3.78
C VAL A 432 11.37 -21.70 -4.26
N LEU A 433 11.00 -21.36 -5.49
CA LEU A 433 9.71 -21.75 -6.04
C LEU A 433 9.69 -23.21 -6.49
N ALA A 434 10.83 -23.81 -6.88
CA ALA A 434 10.94 -25.16 -7.43
C ALA A 434 10.78 -26.29 -6.40
N ALA A 435 11.22 -26.09 -5.16
CA ALA A 435 11.17 -27.14 -4.13
C ALA A 435 9.73 -27.63 -3.90
N ARG A 436 9.48 -28.95 -3.90
CA ARG A 436 8.17 -29.58 -3.57
C ARG A 436 8.42 -30.82 -2.69
N PRO A 437 7.56 -31.10 -1.69
CA PRO A 437 6.85 -32.39 -1.71
C PRO A 437 5.39 -32.39 -1.18
N ALA A 438 4.59 -33.28 -1.80
CA ALA A 438 3.27 -33.86 -1.50
C ALA A 438 2.22 -33.12 -0.64
N ARG A 439 1.17 -32.62 -1.30
CA ARG A 439 -0.22 -32.75 -0.80
C ARG A 439 -0.89 -33.88 -1.58
N PRO A 440 -1.69 -34.76 -0.95
CA PRO A 440 -2.42 -35.79 -1.67
C PRO A 440 -3.39 -35.15 -2.68
N LYS A 441 -3.52 -35.80 -3.85
CA LYS A 441 -4.44 -35.40 -4.93
C LYS A 441 -5.88 -35.35 -4.40
N PRO A 442 -6.64 -34.26 -4.62
CA PRO A 442 -8.05 -34.39 -4.89
C PRO A 442 -8.20 -34.93 -6.31
N THR A 443 -8.78 -36.12 -6.43
CA THR A 443 -9.21 -36.70 -7.70
C THR A 443 -10.33 -35.89 -8.33
N ALA A 444 -10.25 -35.78 -9.66
CA ALA A 444 -11.23 -35.35 -10.65
C ALA A 444 -11.62 -33.86 -10.71
N GLU A 445 -11.06 -33.23 -11.75
CA GLU A 445 -11.61 -32.18 -12.63
C GLU A 445 -12.34 -30.97 -12.01
N ALA A 446 -11.64 -29.84 -11.95
CA ALA A 446 -12.25 -28.51 -11.91
C ALA A 446 -11.55 -27.57 -12.92
N PRO A 447 -12.29 -26.69 -13.62
CA PRO A 447 -11.77 -25.97 -14.78
C PRO A 447 -10.85 -24.80 -14.42
N ARG A 448 -9.99 -24.47 -15.39
CA ARG A 448 -8.98 -23.40 -15.35
C ARG A 448 -9.61 -22.05 -14.98
N SER A 449 -9.21 -21.48 -13.83
CA SER A 449 -9.66 -20.14 -13.41
C SER A 449 -8.73 -19.04 -13.96
N PRO A 450 -9.29 -17.98 -14.61
CA PRO A 450 -8.55 -16.81 -15.03
C PRO A 450 -8.46 -15.75 -13.92
N THR A 451 -7.24 -15.24 -13.77
CA THR A 451 -6.76 -13.96 -13.24
C THR A 451 -7.76 -12.82 -12.86
N ARG A 452 -7.33 -12.06 -11.82
CA ARG A 452 -7.53 -10.61 -11.49
C ARG A 452 -8.78 -10.10 -10.74
N SER A 453 -8.51 -9.60 -9.52
CA SER A 453 -8.56 -8.22 -8.98
C SER A 453 -9.72 -7.21 -9.23
N PRO A 454 -9.87 -6.22 -8.31
CA PRO A 454 -11.13 -5.56 -7.93
C PRO A 454 -11.23 -4.09 -8.35
N VAL A 455 -12.44 -3.51 -8.47
CA VAL A 455 -12.72 -2.08 -8.16
C VAL A 455 -14.20 -1.91 -7.81
N PHE A 456 -14.47 -1.24 -6.68
CA PHE A 456 -15.78 -0.72 -6.25
C PHE A 456 -15.93 0.73 -6.77
N PHE A 457 -17.16 1.14 -7.05
CA PHE A 457 -17.61 2.40 -7.68
C PHE A 457 -17.73 2.36 -9.20
N SER A 458 -18.98 2.20 -9.62
CA SER A 458 -19.53 2.25 -10.96
C SER A 458 -19.28 3.61 -11.62
N ARG A 459 -18.40 3.64 -12.62
CA ARG A 459 -18.63 4.43 -13.84
C ARG A 459 -19.24 3.48 -14.87
N PRO A 460 -20.24 3.90 -15.66
CA PRO A 460 -20.74 3.08 -16.76
C PRO A 460 -19.58 2.77 -17.72
N ASP A 461 -19.34 1.48 -17.99
CA ASP A 461 -18.35 1.06 -18.97
C ASP A 461 -18.87 1.50 -20.36
N PRO A 462 -18.13 2.33 -21.11
CA PRO A 462 -18.54 2.80 -22.44
C PRO A 462 -18.62 1.67 -23.48
N ARG A 463 -18.23 0.44 -23.13
CA ARG A 463 -18.29 -0.75 -23.99
C ARG A 463 -19.60 -1.54 -23.89
N VAL A 464 -20.55 -1.14 -23.06
CA VAL A 464 -21.90 -1.74 -23.05
C VAL A 464 -22.74 -1.03 -24.13
N PRO A 465 -23.21 -1.73 -25.19
CA PRO A 465 -24.02 -1.10 -26.22
C PRO A 465 -25.32 -0.54 -25.65
N ARG A 466 -25.69 0.66 -26.08
CA ARG A 466 -26.97 1.28 -25.75
C ARG A 466 -27.97 0.89 -26.84
N LEU A 467 -28.86 -0.06 -26.54
CA LEU A 467 -30.05 -0.27 -27.37
C LEU A 467 -30.97 0.97 -27.26
N PRO A 468 -31.53 1.49 -28.37
CA PRO A 468 -32.42 2.64 -28.33
C PRO A 468 -33.64 2.36 -27.44
N GLY A 469 -33.86 3.21 -26.42
CA GLY A 469 -35.05 3.17 -25.59
C GLY A 469 -34.97 2.33 -24.31
N TYR A 470 -33.87 1.64 -24.00
CA TYR A 470 -33.76 0.88 -22.73
C TYR A 470 -32.52 1.29 -21.93
N ARG A 471 -32.69 1.45 -20.61
CA ARG A 471 -31.59 1.66 -19.66
C ARG A 471 -31.15 0.30 -19.11
N TRP A 472 -29.89 -0.04 -19.33
CA TRP A 472 -29.27 -1.26 -18.80
C TRP A 472 -28.44 -0.94 -17.55
N GLU A 473 -28.67 -1.65 -16.46
CA GLU A 473 -27.80 -1.61 -15.30
C GLU A 473 -27.25 -3.00 -15.00
N VAL A 474 -25.94 -3.16 -15.18
CA VAL A 474 -25.23 -4.39 -14.87
C VAL A 474 -24.60 -4.29 -13.49
N PHE A 475 -24.83 -5.30 -12.65
CA PHE A 475 -24.28 -5.37 -11.31
C PHE A 475 -22.95 -6.15 -11.32
N TYR A 476 -21.87 -5.46 -10.96
CA TYR A 476 -20.53 -6.05 -10.75
C TYR A 476 -20.01 -6.82 -11.98
N PRO A 477 -19.75 -6.14 -13.11
CA PRO A 477 -19.18 -6.78 -14.29
C PRO A 477 -17.89 -7.52 -13.92
N ARG A 478 -17.86 -8.82 -14.17
CA ARG A 478 -16.70 -9.71 -13.93
C ARG A 478 -16.21 -10.27 -15.26
N ARG A 479 -15.16 -11.11 -15.25
CA ARG A 479 -14.72 -11.83 -16.47
C ARG A 479 -15.65 -12.97 -16.91
N ALA A 480 -16.67 -13.32 -16.14
CA ALA A 480 -17.67 -14.31 -16.55
C ALA A 480 -18.47 -13.78 -17.76
N ALA A 481 -18.95 -14.68 -18.63
CA ALA A 481 -19.77 -14.31 -19.79
C ALA A 481 -21.10 -13.68 -19.35
N LEU A 482 -21.70 -14.16 -18.25
CA LEU A 482 -23.01 -13.71 -17.77
C LEU A 482 -22.91 -12.72 -16.61
N TRP A 483 -23.46 -11.52 -16.78
CA TRP A 483 -23.48 -10.46 -15.78
C TRP A 483 -24.89 -10.17 -15.29
N PRO A 484 -25.22 -10.35 -14.01
CA PRO A 484 -26.56 -10.08 -13.51
C PRO A 484 -26.88 -8.58 -13.57
N GLY A 485 -28.09 -8.24 -13.99
CA GLY A 485 -28.51 -6.86 -14.16
C GLY A 485 -30.01 -6.73 -14.35
N TYR A 486 -30.43 -5.56 -14.81
CA TYR A 486 -31.78 -5.35 -15.30
C TYR A 486 -31.81 -4.45 -16.55
N ALA A 487 -32.79 -4.70 -17.41
CA ALA A 487 -33.26 -3.77 -18.43
C ALA A 487 -34.39 -2.94 -17.83
N GLU A 488 -34.38 -1.64 -18.02
CA GLU A 488 -35.48 -0.75 -17.67
C GLU A 488 -36.00 -0.07 -18.94
N ASN A 489 -37.31 -0.19 -19.18
CA ASN A 489 -37.97 0.47 -20.30
C ASN A 489 -38.25 1.96 -19.98
N PRO A 490 -38.65 2.79 -20.96
CA PRO A 490 -38.93 4.22 -20.73
C PRO A 490 -40.07 4.49 -19.74
N ARG A 491 -40.90 3.48 -19.46
CA ARG A 491 -42.00 3.53 -18.49
C ARG A 491 -41.56 3.08 -17.08
N GLY A 492 -40.28 2.81 -16.87
CA GLY A 492 -39.70 2.41 -15.58
C GLY A 492 -39.87 0.93 -15.22
N ALA A 493 -40.44 0.10 -16.10
CA ALA A 493 -40.60 -1.33 -15.84
C ALA A 493 -39.27 -2.07 -16.00
N LYS A 494 -38.90 -2.89 -15.01
CA LYS A 494 -37.62 -3.60 -14.95
C LYS A 494 -37.77 -5.08 -15.31
N ALA A 495 -37.01 -5.54 -16.29
CA ALA A 495 -36.78 -6.96 -16.58
C ALA A 495 -35.42 -7.36 -16.00
N TYR A 496 -35.41 -8.28 -15.03
CA TYR A 496 -34.18 -8.79 -14.42
C TYR A 496 -33.62 -9.95 -15.22
N GLY A 497 -32.30 -10.07 -15.27
CA GLY A 497 -31.68 -11.04 -16.15
C GLY A 497 -30.17 -11.03 -16.07
N VAL A 498 -29.56 -11.69 -17.03
CA VAL A 498 -28.11 -11.75 -17.20
C VAL A 498 -27.74 -11.21 -18.58
N TYR A 499 -26.74 -10.35 -18.62
CA TYR A 499 -26.12 -9.89 -19.86
C TYR A 499 -24.99 -10.84 -20.22
N ASP A 500 -25.10 -11.47 -21.39
CA ASP A 500 -24.08 -12.29 -22.01
C ASP A 500 -23.12 -11.43 -22.84
N ARG A 501 -21.88 -11.31 -22.37
CA ARG A 501 -20.84 -10.51 -23.03
C ARG A 501 -20.31 -11.13 -24.31
N GLU A 502 -20.42 -12.45 -24.49
CA GLU A 502 -19.94 -13.12 -25.70
C GLU A 502 -20.95 -12.96 -26.83
N MET A 503 -22.23 -13.07 -26.49
CA MET A 503 -23.34 -12.91 -27.43
C MET A 503 -23.81 -11.46 -27.57
N ASP A 504 -23.30 -10.55 -26.73
CA ASP A 504 -23.71 -9.15 -26.64
C ASP A 504 -25.24 -8.98 -26.44
N GLU A 505 -25.82 -9.86 -25.62
CA GLU A 505 -27.27 -10.01 -25.49
C GLU A 505 -27.68 -10.02 -24.02
N PHE A 506 -28.77 -9.35 -23.67
CA PHE A 506 -29.38 -9.54 -22.35
C PHE A 506 -30.50 -10.57 -22.41
N ARG A 507 -30.43 -11.55 -21.51
CA ARG A 507 -31.47 -12.57 -21.33
C ARG A 507 -32.20 -12.30 -20.04
N ALA A 508 -33.49 -11.97 -20.16
CA ALA A 508 -34.38 -11.90 -19.01
C ALA A 508 -34.51 -13.29 -18.38
N VAL A 509 -34.51 -13.33 -17.04
CA VAL A 509 -34.68 -14.57 -16.27
C VAL A 509 -35.97 -14.44 -15.48
N ALA A 510 -36.91 -15.35 -15.71
CA ALA A 510 -38.14 -15.39 -14.92
C ALA A 510 -37.81 -15.77 -13.47
N PHE A 511 -38.56 -15.26 -12.50
CA PHE A 511 -38.31 -15.53 -11.08
C PHE A 511 -38.37 -17.02 -10.71
N ALA A 512 -39.17 -17.81 -11.44
CA ALA A 512 -39.27 -19.26 -11.28
C ALA A 512 -38.04 -20.03 -11.81
N GLU A 513 -37.26 -19.38 -12.67
CA GLU A 513 -36.10 -19.96 -13.36
C GLU A 513 -34.78 -19.48 -12.73
N ASP A 514 -34.83 -18.82 -11.57
CA ASP A 514 -33.59 -18.39 -10.90
C ASP A 514 -32.75 -19.63 -10.53
N PRO A 515 -31.49 -19.71 -10.98
CA PRO A 515 -30.68 -20.92 -10.86
C PRO A 515 -30.27 -21.25 -9.42
N VAL A 516 -30.41 -20.31 -8.49
CA VAL A 516 -29.92 -20.44 -7.11
C VAL A 516 -31.02 -20.21 -6.07
N LEU A 517 -31.99 -19.35 -6.37
CA LEU A 517 -33.01 -18.91 -5.42
C LEU A 517 -34.31 -19.69 -5.61
N GLY A 518 -34.30 -21.00 -5.34
CA GLY A 518 -35.46 -21.88 -5.55
C GLY A 518 -36.76 -21.46 -4.83
N SER A 519 -36.66 -20.66 -3.76
CA SER A 519 -37.83 -20.11 -3.06
C SER A 519 -38.42 -18.84 -3.70
N LEU A 520 -37.72 -18.20 -4.64
CA LEU A 520 -38.10 -16.87 -5.17
C LEU A 520 -39.49 -16.83 -5.80
N ALA A 521 -39.82 -17.80 -6.64
CA ALA A 521 -41.14 -17.88 -7.28
C ALA A 521 -42.28 -17.91 -6.25
N SER A 522 -42.11 -18.66 -5.16
CA SER A 522 -43.16 -18.80 -4.13
C SER A 522 -43.40 -17.52 -3.31
N TRP A 523 -42.42 -16.62 -3.27
CA TRP A 523 -42.48 -15.36 -2.54
C TRP A 523 -42.82 -14.16 -3.42
N PHE A 524 -42.64 -14.30 -4.73
CA PHE A 524 -43.06 -13.29 -5.68
C PHE A 524 -44.58 -13.10 -5.62
N GLY A 525 -45.05 -11.86 -5.49
CA GLY A 525 -46.47 -11.53 -5.30
C GLY A 525 -46.96 -11.53 -3.85
N ARG A 526 -46.15 -11.97 -2.87
CA ARG A 526 -46.47 -11.87 -1.43
C ARG A 526 -46.01 -10.56 -0.78
N GLY A 527 -45.42 -9.66 -1.56
CA GLY A 527 -44.87 -8.39 -1.11
C GLY A 527 -44.06 -7.72 -2.21
N ASP A 528 -43.49 -6.56 -1.90
CA ASP A 528 -42.74 -5.74 -2.85
C ASP A 528 -41.31 -6.26 -3.01
N LEU A 529 -40.89 -6.43 -4.25
CA LEU A 529 -39.50 -6.74 -4.54
C LEU A 529 -38.62 -5.51 -4.33
N VAL A 530 -37.86 -5.50 -3.23
CA VAL A 530 -36.96 -4.38 -2.87
C VAL A 530 -35.66 -4.43 -3.66
N ALA A 531 -35.10 -5.63 -3.78
CA ALA A 531 -33.86 -5.85 -4.49
C ALA A 531 -33.79 -7.28 -5.00
N TYR A 532 -33.41 -7.45 -6.26
CA TYR A 532 -33.16 -8.76 -6.84
C TYR A 532 -31.86 -8.77 -7.65
N ARG A 533 -31.12 -9.85 -7.49
CA ARG A 533 -29.92 -10.17 -8.27
C ARG A 533 -29.98 -11.64 -8.63
N VAL A 534 -30.17 -11.89 -9.92
CA VAL A 534 -30.28 -13.23 -10.52
C VAL A 534 -29.13 -14.12 -10.04
N GLY A 535 -29.47 -15.33 -9.56
CA GLY A 535 -28.53 -16.34 -9.10
C GLY A 535 -27.75 -15.95 -7.83
N ARG A 536 -28.18 -14.91 -7.11
CA ARG A 536 -27.39 -14.35 -5.99
C ARG A 536 -28.21 -14.13 -4.73
N ARG A 537 -29.20 -13.24 -4.81
CA ARG A 537 -30.06 -12.88 -3.68
C ARG A 537 -31.30 -12.12 -4.14
N ALA A 538 -32.37 -12.24 -3.35
CA ALA A 538 -33.51 -11.34 -3.42
C ALA A 538 -33.86 -10.84 -2.02
N THR A 539 -34.47 -9.66 -1.95
CA THR A 539 -35.08 -9.10 -0.75
C THR A 539 -36.50 -8.69 -1.11
N ILE A 540 -37.47 -9.22 -0.37
CA ILE A 540 -38.89 -8.91 -0.53
C ILE A 540 -39.35 -8.22 0.75
N ARG A 541 -39.99 -7.06 0.61
CA ARG A 541 -40.66 -6.36 1.70
C ARG A 541 -42.08 -6.86 1.76
N VAL A 542 -42.43 -7.51 2.87
CA VAL A 542 -43.78 -7.95 3.17
C VAL A 542 -44.35 -6.94 4.14
N GLU A 543 -45.31 -6.15 3.66
CA GLU A 543 -46.07 -5.26 4.53
C GLU A 543 -46.89 -6.11 5.50
N ALA A 544 -46.99 -5.65 6.74
CA ALA A 544 -47.80 -6.33 7.73
C ALA A 544 -49.27 -5.95 7.55
N GLU A 545 -50.17 -6.91 7.77
CA GLU A 545 -51.59 -6.61 7.94
C GLU A 545 -51.81 -6.01 9.35
N GLY A 546 -52.48 -4.86 9.44
CA GLY A 546 -52.77 -4.18 10.71
C GLY A 546 -51.57 -3.44 11.34
N HIS A 547 -51.42 -3.53 12.66
CA HIS A 547 -50.39 -2.81 13.44
C HIS A 547 -49.05 -3.56 13.55
N ALA A 548 -48.83 -4.65 12.82
CA ALA A 548 -47.57 -5.40 12.91
C ALA A 548 -46.41 -4.68 12.19
N PRO A 549 -45.15 -4.92 12.57
CA PRO A 549 -44.00 -4.32 11.89
C PRO A 549 -43.77 -4.95 10.52
N THR A 550 -43.43 -4.12 9.53
CA THR A 550 -43.01 -4.54 8.18
C THR A 550 -41.91 -5.59 8.27
N ARG A 551 -41.93 -6.62 7.42
CA ARG A 551 -40.93 -7.70 7.39
C ARG A 551 -40.11 -7.64 6.11
N PHE A 552 -38.84 -8.01 6.20
CA PHE A 552 -37.94 -8.15 5.06
C PHE A 552 -37.49 -9.60 4.93
N VAL A 553 -37.90 -10.24 3.85
CA VAL A 553 -37.55 -11.62 3.53
C VAL A 553 -36.35 -11.62 2.60
N LYS A 554 -35.22 -12.12 3.07
CA LYS A 554 -33.99 -12.31 2.28
C LYS A 554 -33.91 -13.75 1.78
N LEU A 555 -33.85 -13.88 0.46
CA LEU A 555 -33.70 -15.14 -0.24
C LEU A 555 -32.26 -15.27 -0.72
N LEU A 556 -31.62 -16.39 -0.38
CA LEU A 556 -30.20 -16.68 -0.58
C LEU A 556 -30.01 -18.16 -0.91
N ALA A 557 -28.84 -18.53 -1.45
CA ALA A 557 -28.44 -19.94 -1.44
C ALA A 557 -28.44 -20.51 -0.01
N PRO A 558 -28.89 -21.76 0.23
CA PRO A 558 -29.02 -22.34 1.59
C PRO A 558 -27.78 -22.19 2.47
N ARG A 559 -26.58 -22.48 1.91
CA ARG A 559 -25.30 -22.30 2.61
C ARG A 559 -25.05 -20.85 3.06
N LYS A 560 -25.47 -19.88 2.25
CA LYS A 560 -25.34 -18.45 2.57
C LYS A 560 -26.38 -18.00 3.60
N ALA A 561 -27.60 -18.52 3.52
CA ALA A 561 -28.64 -18.27 4.50
C ALA A 561 -28.19 -18.75 5.88
N ARG A 562 -27.66 -19.98 5.98
CA ARG A 562 -27.08 -20.52 7.21
C ARG A 562 -25.97 -19.63 7.78
N ALA A 563 -24.98 -19.30 6.96
CA ALA A 563 -23.86 -18.45 7.39
C ALA A 563 -24.31 -17.05 7.84
N LEU A 564 -25.33 -16.47 7.21
CA LEU A 564 -25.86 -15.16 7.60
C LEU A 564 -26.71 -15.25 8.88
N ALA A 565 -27.53 -16.29 9.06
CA ALA A 565 -28.29 -16.52 10.29
C ALA A 565 -27.36 -16.66 11.50
N ASP A 566 -26.30 -17.47 11.38
CA ASP A 566 -25.34 -17.68 12.47
C ASP A 566 -24.62 -16.39 12.87
N ARG A 567 -24.21 -15.58 11.88
CA ARG A 567 -23.61 -14.26 12.12
C ARG A 567 -24.59 -13.29 12.77
N THR A 568 -25.84 -13.30 12.32
CA THR A 568 -26.88 -12.41 12.88
C THR A 568 -27.11 -12.72 14.35
N ARG A 569 -27.24 -13.99 14.72
CA ARG A 569 -27.40 -14.42 16.12
C ARG A 569 -26.23 -14.03 17.01
N VAL A 570 -25.00 -14.04 16.47
CA VAL A 570 -23.84 -13.54 17.19
C VAL A 570 -23.92 -12.04 17.39
N PHE A 571 -24.26 -11.30 16.33
CA PHE A 571 -24.41 -9.85 16.41
C PHE A 571 -25.53 -9.42 17.36
N GLU A 572 -26.64 -10.16 17.42
CA GLU A 572 -27.72 -9.91 18.39
C GLU A 572 -27.24 -10.08 19.84
N ARG A 573 -26.33 -11.03 20.11
CA ARG A 573 -25.71 -11.15 21.44
C ARG A 573 -24.80 -9.97 21.75
N VAL A 574 -23.94 -9.57 20.81
CA VAL A 574 -23.07 -8.39 20.98
C VAL A 574 -23.89 -7.13 21.21
N ALA A 575 -24.97 -6.95 20.44
CA ALA A 575 -25.83 -5.79 20.56
C ALA A 575 -26.54 -5.71 21.91
N ARG A 576 -26.89 -6.86 22.51
CA ARG A 576 -27.48 -6.92 23.85
C ARG A 576 -26.48 -6.53 24.94
N ASP A 577 -25.22 -6.92 24.77
CA ASP A 577 -24.16 -6.68 25.75
C ASP A 577 -23.47 -5.32 25.54
N ALA A 578 -23.66 -4.68 24.39
CA ALA A 578 -23.13 -3.37 24.08
C ALA A 578 -24.05 -2.29 24.66
N GLY A 579 -23.46 -1.35 25.41
CA GLY A 579 -24.17 -0.28 26.11
C GLY A 579 -24.80 0.78 25.19
N GLU A 580 -25.07 1.96 25.75
CA GLU A 580 -25.72 3.06 25.03
C GLU A 580 -25.01 3.42 23.72
N HIS A 581 -25.82 3.77 22.72
CA HIS A 581 -25.41 4.15 21.36
C HIS A 581 -24.93 3.03 20.43
N PHE A 582 -24.93 1.76 20.83
CA PHE A 582 -24.68 0.67 19.86
C PHE A 582 -25.72 0.69 18.73
N PRO A 583 -25.33 0.45 17.45
CA PRO A 583 -26.28 0.54 16.35
C PRO A 583 -27.41 -0.49 16.51
N VAL A 584 -28.63 -0.07 16.20
CA VAL A 584 -29.78 -0.99 16.12
C VAL A 584 -29.68 -1.78 14.81
N PHE A 585 -29.82 -3.10 14.91
CA PHE A 585 -29.83 -4.01 13.76
C PHE A 585 -31.18 -4.71 13.64
N ALA A 586 -31.53 -5.09 12.42
CA ALA A 586 -32.78 -5.79 12.15
C ALA A 586 -32.78 -7.16 12.84
N THR A 587 -33.78 -7.39 13.70
CA THR A 587 -33.98 -8.67 14.41
C THR A 587 -34.31 -9.78 13.42
N LEU A 588 -33.69 -10.95 13.59
CA LEU A 588 -34.02 -12.15 12.82
C LEU A 588 -35.31 -12.78 13.38
N LEU A 589 -36.42 -12.65 12.67
CA LEU A 589 -37.72 -13.20 13.05
C LEU A 589 -37.83 -14.70 12.74
N GLY A 590 -37.21 -15.15 11.65
CA GLY A 590 -37.30 -16.52 11.18
C GLY A 590 -36.13 -16.91 10.28
N ALA A 591 -35.72 -18.18 10.32
CA ALA A 591 -34.63 -18.69 9.51
C ALA A 591 -34.91 -20.12 9.01
N HIS A 592 -35.37 -20.23 7.77
CA HIS A 592 -35.51 -21.49 7.04
C HIS A 592 -34.31 -21.68 6.12
N VAL A 593 -33.15 -21.97 6.74
CA VAL A 593 -31.85 -21.97 6.06
C VAL A 593 -31.76 -23.01 4.94
N GLU A 594 -32.43 -24.16 5.06
CA GLU A 594 -32.48 -25.19 4.01
C GLU A 594 -33.20 -24.71 2.74
N ARG A 595 -34.19 -23.82 2.90
CA ARG A 595 -34.91 -23.19 1.79
C ARG A 595 -34.29 -21.86 1.37
N GLY A 596 -33.19 -21.45 2.02
CA GLY A 596 -32.52 -20.20 1.72
C GLY A 596 -33.27 -18.94 2.17
N VAL A 597 -34.24 -19.06 3.09
CA VAL A 597 -35.13 -17.96 3.49
C VAL A 597 -34.77 -17.45 4.88
N LEU A 598 -34.54 -16.15 5.01
CA LEU A 598 -34.35 -15.46 6.29
C LEU A 598 -35.32 -14.29 6.40
N GLU A 599 -36.04 -14.20 7.51
CA GLU A 599 -37.02 -13.15 7.76
C GLU A 599 -36.50 -12.19 8.82
N PHE A 600 -36.53 -10.90 8.50
CA PHE A 600 -36.04 -9.85 9.38
C PHE A 600 -37.16 -8.86 9.71
N ALA A 601 -37.16 -8.34 10.94
CA ALA A 601 -37.99 -7.22 11.32
C ALA A 601 -37.54 -5.95 10.58
N GLY A 602 -38.50 -5.16 10.10
CA GLY A 602 -38.25 -3.82 9.62
C GLY A 602 -37.73 -2.93 10.74
N LEU A 603 -36.72 -2.13 10.42
CA LEU A 603 -36.26 -1.09 11.33
C LEU A 603 -37.06 0.18 11.10
N PRO A 604 -37.57 0.83 12.15
CA PRO A 604 -38.21 2.13 12.00
C PRO A 604 -37.18 3.17 11.54
N GLY A 605 -37.61 4.10 10.70
CA GLY A 605 -36.81 5.23 10.26
C GLY A 605 -36.66 5.36 8.75
N VAL A 606 -35.98 6.43 8.35
CA VAL A 606 -35.69 6.76 6.95
C VAL A 606 -34.21 6.47 6.69
N SER A 607 -33.87 5.97 5.50
CA SER A 607 -32.47 5.70 5.19
C SER A 607 -31.66 7.00 5.17
N LEU A 608 -30.42 6.95 5.64
CA LEU A 608 -29.51 8.10 5.59
C LEU A 608 -29.35 8.62 4.16
N ASN A 609 -29.37 7.72 3.17
CA ASN A 609 -29.34 8.08 1.76
C ASN A 609 -30.55 8.93 1.35
N ASP A 610 -31.76 8.56 1.77
CA ASP A 610 -32.97 9.31 1.45
C ASP A 610 -33.02 10.65 2.20
N LEU A 611 -32.51 10.71 3.43
CA LEU A 611 -32.36 11.98 4.18
C LEU A 611 -31.39 12.93 3.47
N LEU A 612 -30.25 12.43 2.99
CA LEU A 612 -29.26 13.20 2.25
C LEU A 612 -29.80 13.67 0.88
N ILE A 613 -30.52 12.79 0.15
CA ILE A 613 -31.10 13.14 -1.16
C ILE A 613 -32.27 14.12 -1.00
N SER A 614 -33.10 13.97 0.03
CA SER A 614 -34.24 14.87 0.27
C SER A 614 -33.85 16.20 0.92
N GLY A 615 -32.56 16.42 1.24
CA GLY A 615 -32.10 17.64 1.92
C GLY A 615 -32.64 17.81 3.34
N ARG A 616 -33.20 16.74 3.93
CA ARG A 616 -33.78 16.73 5.29
C ARG A 616 -32.78 16.28 6.36
N PHE A 617 -31.50 16.23 6.01
CA PHE A 617 -30.43 15.89 6.94
C PHE A 617 -30.00 17.17 7.67
N GLU A 618 -30.40 17.33 8.94
CA GLU A 618 -30.04 18.49 9.75
C GLU A 618 -28.57 18.44 10.21
N ASP A 619 -27.88 19.57 10.10
CA ASP A 619 -26.45 19.69 10.35
C ASP A 619 -26.11 19.56 11.85
N GLY A 620 -25.08 18.75 12.15
CA GLY A 620 -24.47 18.64 13.48
C GLY A 620 -24.98 17.50 14.37
N GLY A 621 -26.29 17.38 14.59
CA GLY A 621 -26.87 16.37 15.48
C GLY A 621 -26.80 14.93 14.94
N SER A 622 -27.25 14.74 13.69
CA SER A 622 -27.35 13.44 13.05
C SER A 622 -25.99 12.81 12.72
N ALA A 623 -25.01 13.62 12.31
CA ALA A 623 -23.64 13.15 12.05
C ALA A 623 -22.92 12.70 13.34
N ALA A 624 -23.13 13.42 14.45
CA ALA A 624 -22.58 13.05 15.75
C ALA A 624 -23.19 11.74 16.28
N VAL A 625 -24.49 11.52 16.08
CA VAL A 625 -25.17 10.26 16.42
C VAL A 625 -24.60 9.09 15.61
N VAL A 626 -24.42 9.25 14.30
CA VAL A 626 -23.78 8.24 13.43
C VAL A 626 -22.34 7.97 13.91
N GLY A 627 -21.58 9.02 14.23
CA GLY A 627 -20.22 8.92 14.75
C GLY A 627 -20.14 8.12 16.06
N ARG A 628 -21.04 8.40 17.02
CA ARG A 628 -21.14 7.65 18.29
C ARG A 628 -21.52 6.19 18.05
N ALA A 629 -22.47 5.94 17.16
CA ALA A 629 -22.90 4.57 16.84
C ALA A 629 -21.78 3.74 16.19
N LEU A 630 -20.99 4.34 15.30
CA LEU A 630 -19.81 3.70 14.72
C LEU A 630 -18.72 3.46 15.77
N ALA A 631 -18.48 4.42 16.68
CA ALA A 631 -17.53 4.24 17.77
C ALA A 631 -17.95 3.09 18.69
N ALA A 632 -19.22 3.05 19.11
CA ALA A 632 -19.77 1.97 19.93
C ALA A 632 -19.66 0.60 19.23
N LEU A 633 -19.93 0.54 17.92
CA LEU A 633 -19.75 -0.69 17.13
C LEU A 633 -18.30 -1.17 17.13
N HIS A 634 -17.33 -0.27 16.97
CA HIS A 634 -15.91 -0.61 16.93
C HIS A 634 -15.32 -0.94 18.30
N SER A 635 -15.91 -0.39 19.37
CA SER A 635 -15.49 -0.62 20.75
C SER A 635 -16.14 -1.85 21.39
N ALA A 636 -17.17 -2.42 20.78
CA ALA A 636 -17.84 -3.59 21.32
C ALA A 636 -16.87 -4.78 21.44
N PRO A 637 -16.88 -5.49 22.59
CA PRO A 637 -16.00 -6.63 22.80
C PRO A 637 -16.22 -7.65 21.70
N THR A 638 -15.14 -8.14 21.10
CA THR A 638 -15.24 -9.23 20.13
C THR A 638 -15.76 -10.45 20.88
N PRO A 639 -16.95 -10.99 20.57
CA PRO A 639 -17.40 -12.20 21.23
C PRO A 639 -16.32 -13.28 21.05
N ALA A 640 -16.15 -14.14 22.06
CA ALA A 640 -15.48 -15.42 21.89
C ALA A 640 -16.34 -16.27 20.96
N THR A 641 -16.37 -15.91 19.68
CA THR A 641 -17.26 -16.53 18.72
C THR A 641 -16.68 -17.91 18.48
N GLY A 642 -17.38 -18.95 18.96
CA GLY A 642 -17.31 -20.28 18.35
C GLY A 642 -17.74 -20.29 16.86
N LEU A 643 -17.87 -19.12 16.21
CA LEU A 643 -17.94 -19.04 14.77
C LEU A 643 -16.54 -19.33 14.21
N PRO A 644 -16.41 -20.20 13.20
CA PRO A 644 -15.17 -20.32 12.48
C PRO A 644 -14.76 -18.93 11.96
N ALA A 645 -13.50 -18.56 12.15
CA ALA A 645 -12.88 -17.45 11.43
C ALA A 645 -13.30 -17.56 9.96
N ILE A 646 -13.62 -16.45 9.30
CA ILE A 646 -14.14 -16.46 7.92
C ILE A 646 -13.11 -17.14 7.01
N SER A 647 -13.27 -18.45 6.86
CA SER A 647 -12.47 -19.30 6.00
C SER A 647 -12.99 -19.07 4.59
N ALA A 648 -12.16 -18.40 3.79
CA ALA A 648 -12.31 -18.20 2.36
C ALA A 648 -13.52 -17.36 1.89
N PRO A 649 -13.40 -16.66 0.74
CA PRO A 649 -14.58 -16.22 0.02
C PRO A 649 -15.45 -17.44 -0.25
N ILE A 650 -16.75 -17.31 -0.01
CA ILE A 650 -17.76 -18.30 -0.37
C ILE A 650 -17.56 -18.61 -1.87
N GLU A 651 -16.97 -19.77 -2.17
CA GLU A 651 -17.15 -20.43 -3.45
C GLU A 651 -18.65 -20.60 -3.60
N LEU A 652 -19.21 -19.81 -4.50
CA LEU A 652 -20.51 -20.09 -5.09
C LEU A 652 -20.26 -21.32 -5.95
N ALA A 653 -20.85 -22.44 -5.55
CA ALA A 653 -20.92 -23.62 -6.38
C ALA A 653 -21.63 -23.23 -7.70
N GLU A 654 -20.93 -23.57 -8.78
CA GLU A 654 -21.26 -23.53 -10.22
C GLU A 654 -21.74 -22.21 -10.82
#